data_AF-A0A847HLT3-F1
#
_entry.id   AF-A0A847HLT3-F1
#
_cell.length_a   1.000
_cell.length_b   1.000
_cell.length_c   1.000
_cell.angle_alpha   90.00
_cell.angle_beta   90.00
_cell.angle_gamma   90.00
#
_symmetry.space_group_name_H-M   'P 1'
#
loop_
_entity.id
_entity.type
_entity.pdbx_description
1 polymer ?
#
loop_
_entity_poly.entity_id
_entity_poly.type
_entity_poly.pdbx_seq_one_letter_code
_entity_poly.pdbx_strand_id
1 'polypeptide(L)'
;MQKAIYLGCFFVSGFAALLYQVVWVRQLEILLGSSTLSATAVVASFMGGMAIGAALASQLITRIQRPAAAFAIVQLLLGVFAVAFPTLVDLAGPVIAFFYNNATSSYSLAVFAVAFLILLVPTSLMGSTFSLMIKIMQPFDCSEKTVANAYALNTLGAATGVLATGFYLMGSFGLRATSLTGVALNMLLAASFLLLGRSSAPAGVIETPNPSNTEPPSANPDTRSADYEKSQVETGYLAAAENPGFRRFYLATFLMGFAGMAYEILVFRHSMYFLPYVYNNIYLFPAVVFAFCLWIGVGSYVAGMLTTERQQKILPAALFLQGLYIIFSSHLFLHFDFLNTLFFDNHVWNLFIKACVLLMPPAFLSGFCFPVLCRYVMVSLPVKAASFFYSCNTIGSVLGPFAATFLLIPVLGIQRSFILIGALPIFIILIAFRTVAGRLSYALIAVILVMLMIKPDPGYIPDAGHELLVYQENRDATAVVTRNRRGEMSLYINDHEAAGTDYTHYRNQIMMSLVPLALHPDPQQVLVICLGTGVTAGTCLRDPRVQRVTTVEISPSVKQLLPMFYPWNGLASFAENPDRFNLIIDDGRSFVTSSEQKFDIITSEPLHPKRAGTVNLYSYEYYQLCRKRLNEGGIVAQWLPYHAMTLDEFRAIIATFAASFKYSFLWIGEQGVLVGSDNPMNLSDKAIAELLEKPETVEVIKRGGYNTELFLAGFWMNKTGMQAYVGNNIRILSDDLPWIEYSLDGNSHDVFSPMIEHRQVPQTLFASLEKYDEVIEAAVNENIDFLYYRIHQLAGDEKAAVDSAARMMRSRYQSAHFFKMFEIIRLDSADQPQTD
;
A
#
# COMPACT_ATOMS: atom_id res chain seq x y z
N MET A 1 28.58 -8.43 -29.60
CA MET A 1 28.96 -7.66 -28.39
C MET A 1 28.07 -6.43 -28.17
N GLN A 2 28.05 -5.43 -29.06
CA GLN A 2 27.23 -4.20 -28.89
C GLN A 2 25.73 -4.46 -28.64
N LYS A 3 25.09 -5.37 -29.38
CA LYS A 3 23.69 -5.79 -29.14
C LYS A 3 23.44 -6.24 -27.70
N ALA A 4 24.35 -7.05 -27.14
CA ALA A 4 24.23 -7.55 -25.77
C ALA A 4 24.39 -6.42 -24.74
N ILE A 5 25.27 -5.45 -25.00
CA ILE A 5 25.45 -4.28 -24.13
C ILE A 5 24.17 -3.43 -24.07
N TYR A 6 23.55 -3.14 -25.22
CA TYR A 6 22.30 -2.39 -25.25
C TYR A 6 21.15 -3.10 -24.54
N LEU A 7 21.04 -4.42 -24.71
CA LEU A 7 20.07 -5.24 -23.99
C LEU A 7 20.32 -5.24 -22.47
N GLY A 8 21.57 -5.34 -22.02
CA GLY A 8 21.94 -5.20 -20.61
C GLY A 8 21.64 -3.81 -20.05
N CYS A 9 21.87 -2.76 -20.84
CA CYS A 9 21.48 -1.40 -20.47
C CYS A 9 19.95 -1.26 -20.35
N PHE A 10 19.18 -1.99 -21.16
CA PHE A 10 17.72 -1.94 -21.08
C PHE A 10 17.16 -2.65 -19.84
N PHE A 11 17.85 -3.69 -19.36
CA PHE A 11 17.61 -4.27 -18.04
C PHE A 11 17.82 -3.23 -16.93
N VAL A 12 18.97 -2.54 -16.92
CA VAL A 12 19.27 -1.50 -15.91
C VAL A 12 18.27 -0.34 -15.98
N SER A 13 17.82 0.03 -17.19
CA SER A 13 16.77 1.04 -17.37
C SER A 13 15.44 0.59 -16.76
N GLY A 14 15.09 -0.70 -16.88
CA GLY A 14 13.90 -1.28 -16.24
C GLY A 14 14.02 -1.28 -14.72
N PHE A 15 15.19 -1.65 -14.20
CA PHE A 15 15.50 -1.59 -12.77
C PHE A 15 15.29 -0.20 -12.20
N ALA A 16 15.88 0.83 -12.83
CA ALA A 16 15.75 2.21 -12.38
C ALA A 16 14.30 2.72 -12.44
N ALA A 17 13.56 2.38 -13.51
CA ALA A 17 12.17 2.81 -13.67
C ALA A 17 11.27 2.31 -12.53
N LEU A 18 11.38 1.03 -12.16
CA LEU A 18 10.55 0.45 -11.11
C LEU A 18 11.06 0.79 -9.70
N LEU A 19 12.37 1.01 -9.53
CA LEU A 19 12.90 1.61 -8.31
C LEU A 19 12.23 2.98 -8.06
N TYR A 20 12.20 3.84 -9.07
CA TYR A 20 11.54 5.14 -8.94
C TYR A 20 10.04 5.02 -8.71
N GLN A 21 9.35 4.10 -9.39
CA GLN A 21 7.93 3.88 -9.15
C GLN A 21 7.66 3.59 -7.67
N VAL A 22 8.40 2.66 -7.08
CA VAL A 22 8.21 2.26 -5.68
C VAL A 22 8.51 3.43 -4.73
N VAL A 23 9.61 4.17 -4.95
CA VAL A 23 9.98 5.32 -4.11
C VAL A 23 8.99 6.49 -4.25
N TRP A 24 8.57 6.82 -5.47
CA TRP A 24 7.68 7.95 -5.72
C TRP A 24 6.24 7.69 -5.28
N VAL A 25 5.78 6.43 -5.34
CA VAL A 25 4.52 6.03 -4.70
C VAL A 25 4.57 6.37 -3.22
N ARG A 26 5.64 5.99 -2.53
CA ARG A 26 5.82 6.28 -1.09
C ARG A 26 5.88 7.78 -0.79
N GLN A 27 6.62 8.56 -1.57
CA GLN A 27 6.71 10.01 -1.36
C GLN A 27 5.38 10.72 -1.61
N LEU A 28 4.60 10.27 -2.60
CA LEU A 28 3.27 10.82 -2.87
C LEU A 28 2.24 10.36 -1.82
N GLU A 29 2.34 9.13 -1.30
CA GLU A 29 1.48 8.65 -0.19
C GLU A 29 1.64 9.51 1.07
N ILE A 30 2.84 10.03 1.35
CA ILE A 30 3.09 10.93 2.49
C ILE A 30 2.32 12.25 2.37
N LEU A 31 2.12 12.73 1.13
CA LEU A 31 1.43 14.00 0.84
C LEU A 31 -0.07 13.82 0.60
N LEU A 32 -0.44 12.84 -0.22
CA LEU A 32 -1.80 12.59 -0.70
C LEU A 32 -2.58 11.60 0.19
N GLY A 33 -1.90 10.96 1.13
CA GLY A 33 -2.45 9.99 2.07
C GLY A 33 -2.33 8.55 1.61
N SER A 34 -2.41 7.63 2.56
CA SER A 34 -2.30 6.18 2.33
C SER A 34 -3.63 5.52 1.93
N SER A 35 -4.53 6.28 1.31
CA SER A 35 -5.84 5.78 0.89
C SER A 35 -5.77 5.00 -0.43
N THR A 36 -6.69 4.07 -0.64
CA THR A 36 -6.80 3.32 -1.91
C THR A 36 -7.06 4.26 -3.10
N LEU A 37 -7.74 5.39 -2.87
CA LEU A 37 -7.95 6.42 -3.89
C LEU A 37 -6.61 7.04 -4.32
N SER A 38 -5.81 7.49 -3.35
CA SER A 38 -4.52 8.13 -3.56
C SER A 38 -3.53 7.16 -4.23
N ALA A 39 -3.42 5.93 -3.72
CA ALA A 39 -2.56 4.89 -4.31
C ALA A 39 -2.96 4.59 -5.77
N THR A 40 -4.26 4.42 -6.05
CA THR A 40 -4.73 4.16 -7.42
C THR A 40 -4.47 5.35 -8.34
N ALA A 41 -4.68 6.58 -7.87
CA ALA A 41 -4.40 7.80 -8.61
C ALA A 41 -2.92 7.92 -9.00
N VAL A 42 -2.01 7.57 -8.10
CA VAL A 42 -0.56 7.60 -8.34
C VAL A 42 -0.16 6.55 -9.37
N VAL A 43 -0.56 5.28 -9.18
CA VAL A 43 -0.23 4.19 -10.12
C VAL A 43 -0.81 4.46 -11.51
N ALA A 44 -2.06 4.93 -11.57
CA ALA A 44 -2.70 5.35 -12.79
C ALA A 44 -1.98 6.49 -13.50
N SER A 45 -1.53 7.49 -12.75
CA SER A 45 -0.75 8.61 -13.29
C SER A 45 0.56 8.12 -13.87
N PHE A 46 1.22 7.19 -13.16
CA PHE A 46 2.47 6.59 -13.61
C PHE A 46 2.29 5.81 -14.92
N MET A 47 1.30 4.92 -14.98
CA MET A 47 1.01 4.16 -16.20
C MET A 47 0.46 5.04 -17.33
N GLY A 48 -0.34 6.04 -17.01
CA GLY A 48 -0.92 6.98 -17.96
C GLY A 48 0.16 7.80 -18.66
N GLY A 49 1.12 8.31 -17.90
CA GLY A 49 2.28 8.98 -18.48
C GLY A 49 3.14 8.03 -19.31
N MET A 50 3.38 6.78 -18.89
CA MET A 50 4.06 5.78 -19.75
C MET A 50 3.33 5.54 -21.07
N ALA A 51 2.00 5.43 -21.06
CA ALA A 51 1.20 5.29 -22.27
C ALA A 51 1.33 6.51 -23.20
N ILE A 52 1.25 7.72 -22.64
CA ILE A 52 1.44 8.97 -23.38
C ILE A 52 2.85 9.02 -23.99
N GLY A 53 3.87 8.71 -23.19
CA GLY A 53 5.26 8.65 -23.62
C GLY A 53 5.50 7.70 -24.79
N ALA A 54 4.96 6.48 -24.71
CA ALA A 54 5.04 5.50 -25.79
C ALA A 54 4.30 5.96 -27.06
N ALA A 55 3.13 6.58 -26.91
CA ALA A 55 2.35 7.08 -28.04
C ALA A 55 3.03 8.26 -28.75
N LEU A 56 3.56 9.22 -27.99
CA LEU A 56 4.33 10.36 -28.50
C LEU A 56 5.62 9.89 -29.17
N ALA A 57 6.34 8.96 -28.52
CA ALA A 57 7.54 8.37 -29.10
C ALA A 57 7.21 7.68 -30.42
N SER A 58 6.12 6.91 -30.51
CA SER A 58 5.66 6.26 -31.75
C SER A 58 5.48 7.25 -32.92
N GLN A 59 4.93 8.44 -32.64
CA GLN A 59 4.73 9.47 -33.67
C GLN A 59 6.04 10.13 -34.10
N LEU A 60 6.94 10.39 -33.14
CA LEU A 60 8.19 11.09 -33.37
C LEU A 60 9.32 10.16 -33.83
N ILE A 61 9.17 8.84 -33.68
CA ILE A 61 10.26 7.87 -33.83
C ILE A 61 10.91 7.93 -35.21
N THR A 62 10.15 8.22 -36.27
CA THR A 62 10.67 8.33 -37.64
C THR A 62 11.56 9.57 -37.83
N ARG A 63 11.32 10.64 -37.06
CA ARG A 63 12.10 11.90 -37.11
C ARG A 63 13.41 11.82 -36.32
N ILE A 64 13.55 10.88 -35.39
CA ILE A 64 14.73 10.76 -34.53
C ILE A 64 15.89 10.14 -35.31
N GLN A 65 16.89 10.94 -35.69
CA GLN A 65 18.04 10.44 -36.47
C GLN A 65 19.08 9.71 -35.61
N ARG A 66 19.29 10.16 -34.36
CA ARG A 66 20.27 9.59 -33.42
C ARG A 66 19.57 8.97 -32.20
N PRO A 67 19.00 7.76 -32.33
CA PRO A 67 18.17 7.17 -31.28
C PRO A 67 18.96 6.83 -30.00
N ALA A 68 20.24 6.49 -30.11
CA ALA A 68 21.11 6.28 -28.94
C ALA A 68 21.36 7.57 -28.14
N ALA A 69 21.56 8.71 -28.82
CA ALA A 69 21.70 10.01 -28.15
C ALA A 69 20.37 10.45 -27.53
N ALA A 70 19.24 10.24 -28.21
CA ALA A 70 17.92 10.49 -27.64
C ALA A 70 17.68 9.65 -26.38
N PHE A 71 18.04 8.36 -26.40
CA PHE A 71 17.97 7.50 -25.21
C PHE A 71 18.85 8.04 -24.08
N ALA A 72 20.09 8.46 -24.36
CA ALA A 72 20.96 9.06 -23.34
C ALA A 72 20.37 10.32 -22.70
N ILE A 73 19.77 11.21 -23.51
CA ILE A 73 19.09 12.42 -23.02
C ILE A 73 17.91 12.05 -22.14
N VAL A 74 17.10 11.07 -22.54
CA VAL A 74 15.98 10.57 -21.72
C VAL A 74 16.48 10.09 -20.35
N GLN A 75 17.57 9.31 -20.32
CA GLN A 75 18.16 8.83 -19.06
C GLN A 75 18.68 9.99 -18.20
N LEU A 76 19.37 10.97 -18.79
CA LEU A 76 19.84 12.18 -18.08
C LEU A 76 18.68 12.93 -17.43
N LEU A 77 17.61 13.18 -18.20
CA LEU A 77 16.43 13.89 -17.71
C LEU A 77 15.74 13.13 -16.58
N LEU A 78 15.64 11.80 -16.66
CA LEU A 78 15.09 10.98 -15.57
C LEU A 78 15.87 11.16 -14.27
N GLY A 79 17.21 11.18 -14.34
CA GLY A 79 18.04 11.44 -13.16
C GLY A 79 17.85 12.85 -12.58
N VAL A 80 17.73 13.88 -13.44
CA VAL A 80 17.44 15.25 -13.00
C VAL A 80 16.06 15.33 -12.33
N PHE A 81 15.04 14.72 -12.92
CA PHE A 81 13.70 14.66 -12.34
C PHE A 81 13.69 13.95 -10.99
N ALA A 82 14.40 12.84 -10.85
CA ALA A 82 14.48 12.10 -9.59
C ALA A 82 15.14 12.91 -8.46
N VAL A 83 16.10 13.78 -8.76
CA VAL A 83 16.68 14.73 -7.79
C VAL A 83 15.68 15.84 -7.42
N ALA A 84 14.93 16.35 -8.41
CA ALA A 84 13.95 17.41 -8.20
C ALA A 84 12.65 16.92 -7.53
N PHE A 85 12.36 15.62 -7.60
CA PHE A 85 11.07 15.04 -7.23
C PHE A 85 10.62 15.38 -5.79
N PRO A 86 11.46 15.25 -4.74
CA PRO A 86 11.04 15.60 -3.38
C PRO A 86 10.60 17.07 -3.26
N THR A 87 11.35 17.98 -3.89
CA THR A 87 11.01 19.41 -3.91
C THR A 87 9.71 19.68 -4.69
N LEU A 88 9.45 18.95 -5.78
CA LEU A 88 8.18 19.07 -6.50
C LEU A 88 6.99 18.62 -5.64
N VAL A 89 7.16 17.59 -4.82
CA VAL A 89 6.15 17.13 -3.84
C VAL A 89 5.94 18.21 -2.76
N ASP A 90 7.00 18.77 -2.19
CA ASP A 90 6.90 19.84 -1.19
C ASP A 90 6.16 21.09 -1.74
N LEU A 91 6.45 21.47 -2.99
CA LEU A 91 5.81 22.59 -3.67
C LEU A 91 4.33 22.32 -4.02
N ALA A 92 3.93 21.06 -4.10
CA ALA A 92 2.56 20.67 -4.35
C ALA A 92 1.66 20.80 -3.11
N GLY A 93 2.23 20.72 -1.90
CA GLY A 93 1.51 20.83 -0.64
C GLY A 93 0.61 22.07 -0.53
N PRO A 94 1.11 23.29 -0.78
CA PRO A 94 0.29 24.51 -0.76
C PRO A 94 -0.87 24.49 -1.76
N VAL A 95 -0.69 23.88 -2.94
CA VAL A 95 -1.75 23.77 -3.95
C VAL A 95 -2.87 22.86 -3.43
N ILE A 96 -2.51 21.70 -2.88
CA ILE A 96 -3.47 20.77 -2.30
C ILE A 96 -4.21 21.40 -1.12
N ALA A 97 -3.48 22.07 -0.22
CA ALA A 97 -4.06 22.79 0.91
C ALA A 97 -5.04 23.89 0.46
N PHE A 98 -4.73 24.62 -0.62
CA PHE A 98 -5.65 25.61 -1.18
C PHE A 98 -6.99 24.98 -1.60
N PHE A 99 -6.96 23.86 -2.35
CA PHE A 99 -8.20 23.18 -2.77
C PHE A 99 -8.94 22.56 -1.58
N TYR A 100 -8.20 22.10 -0.55
CA TYR A 100 -8.75 21.54 0.68
C TYR A 100 -9.56 22.57 1.47
N ASN A 101 -8.93 23.70 1.83
CA ASN A 101 -9.54 24.69 2.73
C ASN A 101 -10.66 25.50 2.07
N ASN A 102 -10.64 25.63 0.74
CA ASN A 102 -11.70 26.32 0.01
C ASN A 102 -12.91 25.40 -0.31
N ALA A 103 -12.96 24.20 0.29
CA ALA A 103 -14.07 23.23 0.21
C ALA A 103 -14.60 23.03 -1.22
N THR A 104 -13.71 23.08 -2.21
CA THR A 104 -14.12 22.92 -3.60
C THR A 104 -14.55 21.48 -3.81
N SER A 105 -15.68 21.24 -4.48
CA SER A 105 -16.10 19.89 -4.92
C SER A 105 -15.05 19.20 -5.81
N SER A 106 -13.98 19.93 -6.16
CA SER A 106 -12.85 19.52 -6.98
C SER A 106 -11.64 19.00 -6.18
N TYR A 107 -11.66 18.89 -4.85
CA TYR A 107 -10.48 18.43 -4.08
C TYR A 107 -9.89 17.10 -4.60
N SER A 108 -10.71 16.05 -4.74
CA SER A 108 -10.23 14.76 -5.25
C SER A 108 -9.71 14.84 -6.69
N LEU A 109 -10.28 15.72 -7.51
CA LEU A 109 -9.80 15.99 -8.86
C LEU A 109 -8.46 16.74 -8.84
N ALA A 110 -8.28 17.69 -7.90
CA ALA A 110 -7.04 18.42 -7.71
C ALA A 110 -5.91 17.48 -7.24
N VAL A 111 -6.18 16.58 -6.29
CA VAL A 111 -5.24 15.53 -5.85
C VAL A 111 -4.79 14.68 -7.03
N PHE A 112 -5.74 14.19 -7.84
CA PHE A 112 -5.42 13.42 -9.04
C PHE A 112 -4.61 14.24 -10.05
N ALA A 113 -5.03 15.48 -10.33
CA ALA A 113 -4.35 16.35 -11.28
C ALA A 113 -2.92 16.68 -10.85
N VAL A 114 -2.69 16.96 -9.56
CA VAL A 114 -1.37 17.21 -9.00
C VAL A 114 -0.47 15.98 -9.13
N ALA A 115 -0.96 14.81 -8.71
CA ALA A 115 -0.23 13.54 -8.87
C ALA A 115 0.12 13.27 -10.35
N PHE A 116 -0.87 13.47 -11.23
CA PHE A 116 -0.71 13.29 -12.67
C PHE A 116 0.34 14.24 -13.25
N LEU A 117 0.25 15.54 -12.95
CA LEU A 117 1.17 16.55 -13.49
C LEU A 117 2.61 16.36 -13.02
N ILE A 118 2.82 16.03 -11.73
CA ILE A 118 4.16 15.74 -11.19
C ILE A 118 4.76 14.52 -11.88
N LEU A 119 3.97 13.46 -12.10
CA LEU A 119 4.45 12.21 -12.69
C LEU A 119 4.50 12.24 -14.22
N LEU A 120 3.72 13.09 -14.89
CA LEU A 120 3.51 13.05 -16.33
C LEU A 120 4.82 13.06 -17.11
N VAL A 121 5.72 14.00 -16.79
CA VAL A 121 6.98 14.15 -17.53
C VAL A 121 7.92 12.95 -17.31
N PRO A 122 8.33 12.58 -16.08
CA PRO A 122 9.25 11.47 -15.91
C PRO A 122 8.68 10.15 -16.42
N THR A 123 7.38 9.91 -16.26
CA THR A 123 6.78 8.64 -16.69
C THR A 123 6.56 8.59 -18.21
N SER A 124 6.30 9.72 -18.86
CA SER A 124 6.34 9.82 -20.33
C SER A 124 7.75 9.56 -20.88
N LEU A 125 8.77 10.09 -20.21
CA LEU A 125 10.17 9.79 -20.54
C LEU A 125 10.45 8.28 -20.41
N MET A 126 10.01 7.63 -19.34
CA MET A 126 10.11 6.17 -19.16
C MET A 126 9.38 5.41 -20.27
N GLY A 127 8.14 5.80 -20.60
CA GLY A 127 7.34 5.18 -21.67
C GLY A 127 7.99 5.26 -23.05
N SER A 128 8.78 6.31 -23.31
CA SER A 128 9.49 6.46 -24.58
C SER A 128 10.69 5.51 -24.76
N THR A 129 11.23 4.96 -23.66
CA THR A 129 12.46 4.17 -23.67
C THR A 129 12.34 2.88 -24.49
N PHE A 130 11.18 2.22 -24.47
CA PHE A 130 10.92 1.02 -25.27
C PHE A 130 11.00 1.32 -26.77
N SER A 131 10.29 2.35 -27.24
CA SER A 131 10.30 2.76 -28.66
C SER A 131 11.70 3.13 -29.14
N LEU A 132 12.47 3.85 -28.32
CA LEU A 132 13.86 4.20 -28.62
C LEU A 132 14.73 2.96 -28.69
N MET A 133 14.61 2.03 -27.73
CA MET A 133 15.38 0.79 -27.71
C MET A 133 15.12 -0.07 -28.94
N ILE A 134 13.85 -0.26 -29.33
CA ILE A 134 13.51 -1.01 -30.56
C ILE A 134 14.16 -0.37 -31.79
N LYS A 135 14.16 0.97 -31.89
CA LYS A 135 14.84 1.67 -32.99
C LYS A 135 16.37 1.49 -32.97
N ILE A 136 16.99 1.49 -31.78
CA ILE A 136 18.44 1.25 -31.63
C ILE A 136 18.80 -0.19 -32.01
N MET A 137 17.90 -1.14 -31.75
CA MET A 137 18.09 -2.56 -32.04
C MET A 137 17.88 -2.93 -33.51
N GLN A 138 17.12 -2.14 -34.25
CA GLN A 138 16.78 -2.41 -35.66
C GLN A 138 17.99 -2.71 -36.56
N PRO A 139 19.13 -1.98 -36.49
CA PRO A 139 20.30 -2.26 -37.34
C PRO A 139 21.03 -3.55 -36.98
N PHE A 140 20.89 -4.04 -35.74
CA PHE A 140 21.59 -5.24 -35.28
C PHE A 140 20.84 -6.51 -35.65
N ASP A 141 19.52 -6.47 -35.57
CA ASP A 141 18.66 -7.62 -35.82
C ASP A 141 17.19 -7.18 -35.95
N CYS A 142 16.64 -7.28 -37.17
CA CYS A 142 15.20 -7.10 -37.42
C CYS A 142 14.36 -8.31 -37.00
N SER A 143 14.96 -9.36 -36.43
CA SER A 143 14.24 -10.57 -36.06
C SER A 143 13.27 -10.35 -34.91
N GLU A 144 12.21 -11.15 -34.97
CA GLU A 144 11.18 -11.26 -33.94
C GLU A 144 11.76 -11.45 -32.53
N LYS A 145 12.89 -12.16 -32.41
CA LYS A 145 13.56 -12.46 -31.15
C LYS A 145 14.01 -11.19 -30.42
N THR A 146 14.36 -10.15 -31.15
CA THR A 146 14.91 -8.92 -30.58
C THR A 146 13.86 -8.10 -29.84
N VAL A 147 12.62 -8.03 -30.34
CA VAL A 147 11.50 -7.34 -29.65
C VAL A 147 11.12 -8.07 -28.36
N ALA A 148 11.00 -9.40 -28.42
CA ALA A 148 10.72 -10.22 -27.23
C ALA A 148 11.86 -10.13 -26.20
N ASN A 149 13.12 -10.23 -26.61
CA ASN A 149 14.24 -10.14 -25.69
C ASN A 149 14.37 -8.74 -25.07
N ALA A 150 14.10 -7.68 -25.83
CA ALA A 150 14.09 -6.32 -25.30
C ALA A 150 12.99 -6.15 -24.25
N TYR A 151 11.76 -6.58 -24.55
CA TYR A 151 10.66 -6.55 -23.60
C TYR A 151 10.98 -7.39 -22.36
N ALA A 152 11.41 -8.64 -22.54
CA ALA A 152 11.79 -9.54 -21.47
C ALA A 152 12.85 -8.96 -20.52
N LEU A 153 13.98 -8.48 -21.06
CA LEU A 153 15.07 -7.96 -20.22
C LEU A 153 14.71 -6.68 -19.49
N ASN A 154 13.91 -5.80 -20.11
CA ASN A 154 13.41 -4.62 -19.42
C ASN A 154 12.46 -5.00 -18.28
N THR A 155 11.52 -5.92 -18.51
CA THR A 155 10.58 -6.38 -17.47
C THR A 155 11.29 -7.17 -16.36
N LEU A 156 12.31 -7.97 -16.67
CA LEU A 156 13.14 -8.65 -15.66
C LEU A 156 13.98 -7.66 -14.85
N GLY A 157 14.49 -6.62 -15.49
CA GLY A 157 15.17 -5.51 -14.81
C GLY A 157 14.23 -4.80 -13.86
N ALA A 158 13.03 -4.49 -14.33
CA ALA A 158 11.93 -3.93 -13.55
C ALA A 158 11.58 -4.79 -12.32
N ALA A 159 11.39 -6.10 -12.49
CA ALA A 159 11.18 -7.04 -11.39
C ALA A 159 12.32 -6.94 -10.35
N THR A 160 13.57 -7.03 -10.82
CA THR A 160 14.75 -6.92 -9.95
C THR A 160 14.82 -5.58 -9.21
N GLY A 161 14.41 -4.48 -9.87
CA GLY A 161 14.31 -3.15 -9.28
C GLY A 161 13.30 -3.09 -8.13
N VAL A 162 12.11 -3.66 -8.33
CA VAL A 162 11.07 -3.75 -7.28
C VAL A 162 11.57 -4.57 -6.09
N LEU A 163 12.18 -5.73 -6.36
CA LEU A 163 12.70 -6.60 -5.29
C LEU A 163 13.76 -5.88 -4.47
N ALA A 164 14.79 -5.32 -5.12
CA ALA A 164 15.86 -4.60 -4.43
C ALA A 164 15.32 -3.41 -3.64
N THR A 165 14.40 -2.64 -4.23
CA THR A 165 13.86 -1.41 -3.64
C THR A 165 12.96 -1.71 -2.45
N GLY A 166 11.96 -2.57 -2.65
CA GLY A 166 10.95 -2.92 -1.66
C GLY A 166 11.47 -3.76 -0.50
N PHE A 167 12.44 -4.64 -0.73
CA PHE A 167 12.93 -5.57 0.29
C PHE A 167 14.23 -5.14 0.99
N TYR A 168 15.00 -4.22 0.40
CA TYR A 168 16.33 -3.92 0.92
C TYR A 168 16.65 -2.43 0.96
N LEU A 169 16.56 -1.73 -0.17
CA LEU A 169 17.12 -0.37 -0.29
C LEU A 169 16.37 0.63 0.60
N MET A 170 15.03 0.64 0.57
CA MET A 170 14.25 1.61 1.34
C MET A 170 14.36 1.41 2.85
N GLY A 171 14.23 0.17 3.33
CA GLY A 171 14.35 -0.15 4.76
C GLY A 171 15.75 0.13 5.32
N SER A 172 16.80 -0.05 4.50
CA SER A 172 18.20 0.13 4.94
C SER A 172 18.67 1.58 4.83
N PHE A 173 18.44 2.22 3.68
CA PHE A 173 19.03 3.51 3.32
C PHE A 173 18.06 4.68 3.34
N GLY A 174 16.74 4.42 3.38
CA GLY A 174 15.71 5.44 3.27
C GLY A 174 15.36 5.82 1.82
N LEU A 175 14.34 6.67 1.66
CA LEU A 175 13.73 7.00 0.38
C LEU A 175 14.68 7.83 -0.51
N ARG A 176 15.38 8.82 0.06
CA ARG A 176 16.32 9.71 -0.66
C ARG A 176 17.52 8.95 -1.20
N ALA A 177 18.22 8.19 -0.36
CA ALA A 177 19.39 7.44 -0.78
C ALA A 177 19.05 6.35 -1.81
N THR A 178 17.86 5.75 -1.68
CA THR A 178 17.33 4.82 -2.69
C THR A 178 17.10 5.53 -4.03
N SER A 179 16.47 6.71 -4.03
CA SER A 179 16.31 7.54 -5.25
C SER A 179 17.66 7.89 -5.90
N LEU A 180 18.66 8.26 -5.11
CA LEU A 180 20.00 8.59 -5.59
C LEU A 180 20.71 7.38 -6.25
N THR A 181 20.40 6.16 -5.80
CA THR A 181 20.88 4.93 -6.48
C THR A 181 20.32 4.85 -7.89
N GLY A 182 19.03 5.14 -8.08
CA GLY A 182 18.43 5.28 -9.42
C GLY A 182 19.13 6.35 -10.26
N VAL A 183 19.41 7.52 -9.68
CA VAL A 183 20.08 8.63 -10.38
C VAL A 183 21.44 8.19 -10.90
N ALA A 184 22.23 7.53 -10.07
CA ALA A 184 23.53 7.00 -10.46
C ALA A 184 23.41 6.02 -11.64
N LEU A 185 22.43 5.11 -11.62
CA LEU A 185 22.16 4.17 -12.72
C LEU A 185 21.78 4.90 -14.02
N ASN A 186 20.92 5.91 -13.96
CA ASN A 186 20.55 6.70 -15.14
C ASN A 186 21.74 7.49 -15.72
N MET A 187 22.60 8.06 -14.87
CA MET A 187 23.82 8.74 -15.32
C MET A 187 24.80 7.77 -16.00
N LEU A 188 24.98 6.57 -15.43
CA LEU A 188 25.78 5.51 -16.05
C LEU A 188 25.22 5.06 -17.40
N LEU A 189 23.90 4.94 -17.52
CA LEU A 189 23.24 4.65 -18.79
C LEU A 189 23.44 5.77 -19.81
N ALA A 190 23.22 7.03 -19.42
CA ALA A 190 23.44 8.17 -20.31
C ALA A 190 24.88 8.21 -20.84
N ALA A 191 25.87 8.04 -19.95
CA ALA A 191 27.27 7.98 -20.33
C ALA A 191 27.56 6.80 -21.29
N SER A 192 27.03 5.61 -20.99
CA SER A 192 27.22 4.41 -21.82
C SER A 192 26.70 4.61 -23.24
N PHE A 193 25.49 5.16 -23.41
CA PHE A 193 24.92 5.41 -24.74
C PHE A 193 25.63 6.54 -25.50
N LEU A 194 26.14 7.57 -24.81
CA LEU A 194 26.95 8.62 -25.44
C LEU A 194 28.31 8.09 -25.93
N LEU A 195 28.94 7.20 -25.16
CA LEU A 195 30.21 6.57 -25.53
C LEU A 195 30.02 5.58 -26.69
N LEU A 196 29.01 4.71 -26.62
CA LEU A 196 28.71 3.75 -27.69
C LEU A 196 28.23 4.44 -28.98
N GLY A 197 27.49 5.54 -28.86
CA GLY A 197 26.99 6.33 -29.98
C GLY A 197 28.07 7.09 -30.75
N ARG A 198 29.27 7.28 -30.18
CA ARG A 198 30.44 7.87 -30.86
C ARG A 198 31.17 6.88 -31.77
N SER A 199 31.04 5.58 -31.51
CA SER A 199 31.70 4.52 -32.28
C SER A 199 30.94 4.07 -33.51
N SER A 200 29.70 4.53 -33.71
CA SER A 200 28.93 4.35 -34.94
C SER A 200 29.04 5.59 -35.81
N ALA A 201 30.14 5.71 -36.56
CA ALA A 201 30.21 6.64 -37.68
C ALA A 201 29.05 6.33 -38.67
N PRO A 202 28.50 7.33 -39.38
CA PRO A 202 27.53 7.05 -40.43
C PRO A 202 28.24 6.17 -41.46
N ALA A 203 27.75 4.94 -41.68
CA ALA A 203 28.16 4.16 -42.83
C ALA A 203 27.96 5.05 -44.06
N GLY A 204 29.05 5.26 -44.80
CA GLY A 204 29.14 6.23 -45.87
C GLY A 204 27.96 6.14 -46.82
N VAL A 205 27.52 7.32 -47.26
CA VAL A 205 26.76 7.47 -48.50
C VAL A 205 27.46 6.62 -49.56
N ILE A 206 26.77 5.59 -50.04
CA ILE A 206 27.19 4.88 -51.25
C ILE A 206 27.07 5.93 -52.35
N GLU A 207 28.20 6.51 -52.76
CA GLU A 207 28.27 7.34 -53.96
C GLU A 207 27.81 6.50 -55.14
N THR A 208 26.67 6.88 -55.71
CA THR A 208 26.23 6.40 -57.03
C THR A 208 27.26 6.84 -58.07
N PRO A 209 27.79 5.96 -58.93
CA PRO A 209 28.70 6.36 -59.99
C PRO A 209 28.02 7.35 -60.95
N ASN A 210 28.72 8.42 -61.28
CA ASN A 210 28.29 9.44 -62.23
C ASN A 210 28.16 8.85 -63.66
N PRO A 211 27.00 8.93 -64.32
CA PRO A 211 26.82 8.39 -65.67
C PRO A 211 27.14 9.45 -66.70
N SER A 212 28.37 9.49 -67.20
CA SER A 212 28.69 10.21 -68.43
C SER A 212 29.69 9.41 -69.26
N ASN A 213 29.27 9.13 -70.50
CA ASN A 213 29.97 8.46 -71.61
C ASN A 213 29.79 6.93 -71.71
N THR A 214 28.75 6.51 -72.44
CA THR A 214 28.84 5.77 -73.72
C THR A 214 27.43 5.52 -74.31
N GLU A 215 27.26 5.80 -75.60
CA GLU A 215 26.07 5.56 -76.43
C GLU A 215 25.82 4.06 -76.76
N PRO A 216 24.65 3.67 -77.34
CA PRO A 216 23.93 2.46 -76.96
C PRO A 216 24.06 1.28 -77.94
N PRO A 217 23.63 0.08 -77.51
CA PRO A 217 22.74 -0.70 -78.36
C PRO A 217 21.39 -1.01 -77.69
N SER A 218 20.42 -1.12 -78.57
CA SER A 218 18.98 -1.28 -78.42
C SER A 218 18.45 -2.34 -77.43
N ALA A 219 17.31 -1.97 -76.84
CA ALA A 219 16.15 -2.79 -76.49
C ALA A 219 16.26 -3.80 -75.33
N ASN A 220 15.79 -3.39 -74.14
CA ASN A 220 14.90 -4.22 -73.33
C ASN A 220 14.06 -3.36 -72.35
N PRO A 221 12.72 -3.47 -72.32
CA PRO A 221 11.89 -2.80 -71.33
C PRO A 221 11.76 -3.71 -70.11
N ASP A 222 12.31 -3.33 -68.95
CA ASP A 222 11.80 -3.68 -67.61
C ASP A 222 12.79 -3.26 -66.51
N THR A 223 12.78 -1.97 -66.15
CA THR A 223 13.39 -1.48 -64.91
C THR A 223 12.37 -0.58 -64.18
N ARG A 224 11.54 -1.22 -63.34
CA ARG A 224 10.73 -0.59 -62.29
C ARG A 224 11.05 -1.29 -60.98
N SER A 225 12.06 -0.87 -60.22
CA SER A 225 12.42 -1.63 -58.99
C SER A 225 13.10 -0.86 -57.85
N ALA A 226 13.04 0.48 -57.80
CA ALA A 226 13.53 1.19 -56.60
C ALA A 226 12.55 2.23 -56.07
N ASP A 227 12.02 3.10 -56.94
CA ASP A 227 11.00 4.08 -56.53
C ASP A 227 9.61 3.45 -56.33
N TYR A 228 9.36 2.30 -56.97
CA TYR A 228 8.13 1.53 -56.80
C TYR A 228 8.09 0.78 -55.45
N GLU A 229 9.23 0.31 -54.94
CA GLU A 229 9.33 -0.35 -53.64
C GLU A 229 9.21 0.63 -52.47
N LYS A 230 9.84 1.81 -52.54
CA LYS A 230 9.66 2.87 -51.53
C LYS A 230 8.23 3.40 -51.50
N SER A 231 7.63 3.59 -52.68
CA SER A 231 6.22 3.96 -52.82
C SER A 231 5.29 2.88 -52.28
N GLN A 232 5.52 1.60 -52.55
CA GLN A 232 4.72 0.48 -52.00
C GLN A 232 4.88 0.27 -50.49
N VAL A 233 6.06 0.54 -49.93
CA VAL A 233 6.28 0.49 -48.48
C VAL A 233 5.51 1.63 -47.80
N GLU A 234 5.52 2.85 -48.36
CA GLU A 234 4.73 3.99 -47.85
C GLU A 234 3.21 3.87 -48.09
N THR A 235 2.76 3.36 -49.24
CA THR A 235 1.33 3.10 -49.49
C THR A 235 0.83 1.87 -48.74
N GLY A 236 1.68 0.87 -48.49
CA GLY A 236 1.39 -0.24 -47.59
C GLY A 236 1.16 0.20 -46.14
N TYR A 237 1.83 1.26 -45.68
CA TYR A 237 1.62 1.85 -44.36
C TYR A 237 0.25 2.51 -44.19
N LEU A 238 -0.24 3.21 -45.22
CA LEU A 238 -1.58 3.83 -45.21
C LEU A 238 -2.67 2.76 -45.36
N ALA A 239 -2.47 1.76 -46.22
CA ALA A 239 -3.41 0.65 -46.40
C ALA A 239 -3.55 -0.28 -45.17
N ALA A 240 -2.48 -0.47 -44.38
CA ALA A 240 -2.52 -1.27 -43.14
C ALA A 240 -3.20 -0.55 -41.97
N ALA A 241 -3.13 0.79 -41.92
CA ALA A 241 -3.85 1.60 -40.93
C ALA A 241 -5.37 1.68 -41.22
N GLU A 242 -5.76 1.56 -42.49
CA GLU A 242 -7.15 1.62 -42.94
C GLU A 242 -7.85 0.25 -43.05
N ASN A 243 -7.11 -0.86 -42.95
CA ASN A 243 -7.71 -2.19 -43.05
C ASN A 243 -8.48 -2.54 -41.75
N PRO A 244 -9.82 -2.70 -41.80
CA PRO A 244 -10.66 -2.93 -40.63
C PRO A 244 -10.29 -4.20 -39.85
N GLY A 245 -9.53 -5.12 -40.46
CA GLY A 245 -8.99 -6.32 -39.83
C GLY A 245 -7.90 -6.08 -38.76
N PHE A 246 -7.28 -4.90 -38.70
CA PHE A 246 -6.24 -4.54 -37.71
C PHE A 246 -6.82 -3.96 -36.42
N ARG A 247 -7.97 -3.25 -36.50
CA ARG A 247 -8.61 -2.59 -35.34
C ARG A 247 -8.93 -3.56 -34.20
N ARG A 248 -9.34 -4.78 -34.55
CA ARG A 248 -9.60 -5.86 -33.57
C ARG A 248 -8.36 -6.32 -32.81
N PHE A 249 -7.15 -6.20 -33.39
CA PHE A 249 -5.92 -6.58 -32.69
C PHE A 249 -5.43 -5.49 -31.75
N TYR A 250 -5.63 -4.21 -32.09
CA TYR A 250 -5.43 -3.13 -31.12
C TYR A 250 -6.37 -3.27 -29.92
N LEU A 251 -7.65 -3.61 -30.17
CA LEU A 251 -8.61 -3.93 -29.11
C LEU A 251 -8.19 -5.16 -28.31
N ALA A 252 -7.72 -6.23 -28.96
CA ALA A 252 -7.21 -7.42 -28.28
C ALA A 252 -6.04 -7.10 -27.34
N THR A 253 -5.06 -6.33 -27.81
CA THR A 253 -3.91 -5.90 -27.02
C THR A 253 -4.33 -4.99 -25.86
N PHE A 254 -5.29 -4.08 -26.07
CA PHE A 254 -5.89 -3.28 -25.00
C PHE A 254 -6.56 -4.17 -23.94
N LEU A 255 -7.44 -5.09 -24.34
CA LEU A 255 -8.15 -5.98 -23.42
C LEU A 255 -7.21 -6.90 -22.64
N MET A 256 -6.09 -7.28 -23.26
CA MET A 256 -5.08 -8.10 -22.60
C MET A 256 -4.34 -7.31 -21.52
N GLY A 257 -3.93 -6.07 -21.81
CA GLY A 257 -3.34 -5.16 -20.82
C GLY A 257 -4.30 -4.85 -19.67
N PHE A 258 -5.58 -4.62 -20.00
CA PHE A 258 -6.67 -4.42 -19.03
C PHE A 258 -6.85 -5.63 -18.12
N ALA A 259 -7.01 -6.83 -18.70
CA ALA A 259 -7.23 -8.04 -17.93
C ALA A 259 -6.03 -8.39 -17.05
N GLY A 260 -4.81 -8.23 -17.57
CA GLY A 260 -3.58 -8.49 -16.83
C GLY A 260 -3.45 -7.62 -15.58
N MET A 261 -3.58 -6.30 -15.72
CA MET A 261 -3.45 -5.40 -14.58
C MET A 261 -4.65 -5.39 -13.64
N ALA A 262 -5.87 -5.61 -14.16
CA ALA A 262 -7.03 -5.83 -13.30
C ALA A 262 -6.86 -7.08 -12.43
N TYR A 263 -6.33 -8.16 -13.02
CA TYR A 263 -6.00 -9.38 -12.29
C TYR A 263 -4.96 -9.15 -11.20
N GLU A 264 -3.90 -8.38 -11.47
CA GLU A 264 -2.89 -8.01 -10.47
C GLU A 264 -3.52 -7.34 -9.24
N ILE A 265 -4.43 -6.38 -9.45
CA ILE A 265 -5.17 -5.71 -8.35
C ILE A 265 -6.09 -6.67 -7.61
N LEU A 266 -6.81 -7.53 -8.32
CA LEU A 266 -7.69 -8.52 -7.69
C LEU A 266 -6.89 -9.50 -6.82
N VAL A 267 -5.74 -9.96 -7.30
CA VAL A 267 -4.83 -10.81 -6.51
C VAL A 267 -4.29 -10.06 -5.30
N PHE A 268 -3.85 -8.81 -5.46
CA PHE A 268 -3.40 -7.98 -4.34
C PHE A 268 -4.49 -7.84 -3.27
N ARG A 269 -5.71 -7.46 -3.68
CA ARG A 269 -6.87 -7.29 -2.78
C ARG A 269 -7.30 -8.57 -2.11
N HIS A 270 -7.26 -9.69 -2.82
CA HIS A 270 -7.60 -10.99 -2.27
C HIS A 270 -6.51 -11.49 -1.30
N SER A 271 -5.24 -11.26 -1.63
CA SER A 271 -4.10 -11.65 -0.78
C SER A 271 -4.05 -10.87 0.53
N MET A 272 -4.47 -9.60 0.54
CA MET A 272 -4.60 -8.80 1.77
C MET A 272 -5.57 -9.41 2.79
N TYR A 273 -6.51 -10.26 2.35
CA TYR A 273 -7.54 -10.85 3.19
C TYR A 273 -7.27 -12.33 3.51
N PHE A 274 -6.80 -13.11 2.55
CA PHE A 274 -6.67 -14.57 2.69
C PHE A 274 -5.28 -15.06 3.09
N LEU A 275 -4.35 -14.16 3.39
CA LEU A 275 -3.05 -14.53 3.98
C LEU A 275 -2.93 -13.96 5.40
N PRO A 276 -3.67 -14.49 6.41
CA PRO A 276 -3.70 -13.97 7.78
C PRO A 276 -2.32 -13.84 8.42
N TYR A 277 -1.46 -14.84 8.18
CA TYR A 277 -0.09 -14.91 8.68
C TYR A 277 0.88 -13.97 7.97
N VAL A 278 0.42 -13.35 6.88
CA VAL A 278 1.16 -12.32 6.16
C VAL A 278 0.44 -11.01 6.45
N TYR A 279 0.87 -10.38 7.54
CA TYR A 279 0.54 -9.02 7.91
C TYR A 279 0.34 -8.13 6.65
N ASN A 280 -0.64 -7.20 6.63
CA ASN A 280 -0.65 -6.05 5.70
C ASN A 280 0.68 -5.28 5.80
N ASN A 281 1.67 -5.82 5.12
CA ASN A 281 3.09 -5.62 5.31
C ASN A 281 3.62 -4.93 4.06
N ILE A 282 4.59 -4.06 4.26
CA ILE A 282 5.28 -3.28 3.23
C ILE A 282 5.73 -4.13 2.03
N TYR A 283 5.97 -5.43 2.24
CA TYR A 283 6.46 -6.36 1.23
C TYR A 283 5.40 -6.95 0.29
N LEU A 284 4.10 -6.90 0.62
CA LEU A 284 3.06 -7.55 -0.20
C LEU A 284 2.98 -6.94 -1.60
N PHE A 285 2.91 -5.61 -1.69
CA PHE A 285 2.83 -4.92 -2.98
C PHE A 285 4.09 -5.17 -3.83
N PRO A 286 5.32 -4.96 -3.32
CA PRO A 286 6.54 -5.33 -4.04
C PRO A 286 6.61 -6.81 -4.45
N ALA A 287 6.13 -7.75 -3.63
CA ALA A 287 6.11 -9.17 -3.96
C ALA A 287 5.18 -9.49 -5.14
N VAL A 288 3.97 -8.92 -5.15
CA VAL A 288 3.00 -9.08 -6.24
C VAL A 288 3.55 -8.49 -7.54
N VAL A 289 4.04 -7.24 -7.51
CA VAL A 289 4.60 -6.57 -8.68
C VAL A 289 5.85 -7.30 -9.19
N PHE A 290 6.73 -7.75 -8.29
CA PHE A 290 7.90 -8.57 -8.64
C PHE A 290 7.48 -9.84 -9.37
N ALA A 291 6.59 -10.64 -8.78
CA ALA A 291 6.15 -11.91 -9.35
C ALA A 291 5.49 -11.69 -10.71
N PHE A 292 4.63 -10.67 -10.83
CA PHE A 292 3.96 -10.34 -12.07
C PHE A 292 4.96 -9.95 -13.17
N CYS A 293 5.90 -9.05 -12.87
CA CYS A 293 6.95 -8.64 -13.81
C CYS A 293 7.90 -9.79 -14.18
N LEU A 294 8.32 -10.58 -13.20
CA LEU A 294 9.18 -11.75 -13.43
C LEU A 294 8.56 -12.67 -14.47
N TRP A 295 7.31 -13.07 -14.27
CA TRP A 295 6.64 -14.03 -15.14
C TRP A 295 6.27 -13.43 -16.49
N ILE A 296 5.91 -12.15 -16.58
CA ILE A 296 5.76 -11.47 -17.88
C ILE A 296 7.09 -11.50 -18.66
N GLY A 297 8.21 -11.19 -17.99
CA GLY A 297 9.54 -11.21 -18.60
C GLY A 297 9.93 -12.60 -19.10
N VAL A 298 9.73 -13.62 -18.28
CA VAL A 298 9.99 -15.03 -18.64
C VAL A 298 9.08 -15.49 -19.78
N GLY A 299 7.78 -15.20 -19.73
CA GLY A 299 6.83 -15.52 -20.79
C GLY A 299 7.18 -14.87 -22.13
N SER A 300 7.63 -13.62 -22.09
CA SER A 300 8.10 -12.91 -23.28
C SER A 300 9.36 -13.52 -23.87
N TYR A 301 10.33 -13.88 -23.01
CA TYR A 301 11.56 -14.55 -23.44
C TYR A 301 11.24 -15.89 -24.13
N VAL A 302 10.35 -16.71 -23.54
CA VAL A 302 9.92 -17.98 -24.13
C VAL A 302 9.22 -17.78 -25.47
N ALA A 303 8.36 -16.75 -25.59
CA ALA A 303 7.76 -16.39 -26.88
C ALA A 303 8.82 -16.03 -27.94
N GLY A 304 9.96 -15.45 -27.54
CA GLY A 304 11.11 -15.18 -28.41
C GLY A 304 11.85 -16.43 -28.88
N MET A 305 11.75 -17.55 -28.16
CA MET A 305 12.45 -18.81 -28.52
C MET A 305 11.70 -19.62 -29.59
N LEU A 306 10.39 -19.43 -29.71
CA LEU A 306 9.54 -20.18 -30.65
C LEU A 306 9.55 -19.55 -32.06
N THR A 307 9.29 -20.37 -33.08
CA THR A 307 9.02 -19.90 -34.45
C THR A 307 7.64 -19.24 -34.56
N THR A 308 7.48 -18.26 -35.46
CA THR A 308 6.22 -17.54 -35.72
C THR A 308 5.03 -18.49 -35.92
N GLU A 309 5.19 -19.53 -36.74
CA GLU A 309 4.12 -20.50 -37.02
C GLU A 309 3.64 -21.22 -35.75
N ARG A 310 4.58 -21.67 -34.92
CA ARG A 310 4.29 -22.32 -33.64
C ARG A 310 3.63 -21.37 -32.65
N GLN A 311 4.04 -20.11 -32.63
CA GLN A 311 3.42 -19.09 -31.78
C GLN A 311 1.94 -18.86 -32.18
N GLN A 312 1.66 -18.72 -33.48
CA GLN A 312 0.30 -18.52 -33.99
C GLN A 312 -0.61 -19.71 -33.67
N LYS A 313 -0.09 -20.95 -33.73
CA LYS A 313 -0.83 -22.17 -33.37
C LYS A 313 -1.16 -22.26 -31.87
N ILE A 314 -0.26 -21.80 -31.00
CA ILE A 314 -0.42 -21.93 -29.54
C ILE A 314 -1.23 -20.78 -28.93
N LEU A 315 -1.24 -19.60 -29.56
CA LEU A 315 -1.84 -18.39 -28.99
C LEU A 315 -3.30 -18.55 -28.50
N PRO A 316 -4.25 -19.16 -29.25
CA PRO A 316 -5.62 -19.33 -28.75
C PRO A 316 -5.69 -20.22 -27.50
N ALA A 317 -4.87 -21.28 -27.43
CA ALA A 317 -4.81 -22.15 -26.26
C ALA A 317 -4.20 -21.43 -25.06
N ALA A 318 -3.16 -20.61 -25.27
CA ALA A 318 -2.56 -19.77 -24.23
C ALA A 318 -3.56 -18.77 -23.64
N LEU A 319 -4.33 -18.07 -24.48
CA LEU A 319 -5.39 -17.15 -24.05
C LEU A 319 -6.52 -17.88 -23.30
N PHE A 320 -6.90 -19.07 -23.76
CA PHE A 320 -7.93 -19.86 -23.09
C PHE A 320 -7.49 -20.31 -21.70
N LEU A 321 -6.27 -20.86 -21.59
CA LEU A 321 -5.69 -21.26 -20.30
C LEU A 321 -5.50 -20.07 -19.36
N GLN A 322 -5.12 -18.91 -19.88
CA GLN A 322 -5.00 -17.68 -19.10
C GLN A 322 -6.36 -17.30 -18.50
N GLY A 323 -7.41 -17.22 -19.32
CA GLY A 323 -8.76 -16.90 -18.86
C GLY A 323 -9.29 -17.91 -17.84
N LEU A 324 -9.11 -19.20 -18.13
CA LEU A 324 -9.50 -20.28 -17.23
C LEU A 324 -8.81 -20.17 -15.87
N TYR A 325 -7.50 -19.94 -15.84
CA TYR A 325 -6.75 -19.79 -14.59
C TYR A 325 -7.20 -18.58 -13.79
N ILE A 326 -7.43 -17.44 -14.44
CA ILE A 326 -7.93 -16.23 -13.78
C ILE A 326 -9.30 -16.50 -13.12
N ILE A 327 -10.22 -17.17 -13.82
CA ILE A 327 -11.55 -17.54 -13.30
C ILE A 327 -11.43 -18.40 -12.04
N PHE A 328 -10.56 -19.42 -12.07
CA PHE A 328 -10.37 -20.33 -10.94
C PHE A 328 -9.44 -19.80 -9.86
N SER A 329 -8.75 -18.68 -10.08
CA SER A 329 -7.76 -18.14 -9.14
C SER A 329 -8.38 -17.92 -7.76
N SER A 330 -9.56 -17.29 -7.65
CA SER A 330 -10.17 -17.03 -6.34
C SER A 330 -10.41 -18.30 -5.51
N HIS A 331 -10.82 -19.40 -6.14
CA HIS A 331 -11.01 -20.69 -5.46
C HIS A 331 -9.67 -21.34 -5.14
N LEU A 332 -8.68 -21.17 -6.01
CA LEU A 332 -7.32 -21.65 -5.77
C LEU A 332 -6.76 -21.00 -4.50
N PHE A 333 -6.91 -19.68 -4.35
CA PHE A 333 -6.46 -18.94 -3.17
C PHE A 333 -7.14 -19.41 -1.88
N LEU A 334 -8.45 -19.70 -1.90
CA LEU A 334 -9.20 -20.20 -0.73
C LEU A 334 -8.73 -21.59 -0.23
N HIS A 335 -8.16 -22.42 -1.11
CA HIS A 335 -7.80 -23.80 -0.78
C HIS A 335 -6.29 -24.07 -0.89
N PHE A 336 -5.48 -23.02 -1.06
CA PHE A 336 -4.02 -23.14 -1.21
C PHE A 336 -3.25 -23.21 0.12
N ASP A 337 -3.90 -23.65 1.20
CA ASP A 337 -3.27 -23.81 2.52
C ASP A 337 -2.10 -24.79 2.55
N PHE A 338 -2.01 -25.71 1.59
CA PHE A 338 -0.90 -26.68 1.54
C PHE A 338 0.47 -26.03 1.30
N LEU A 339 0.55 -24.80 0.77
CA LEU A 339 1.83 -24.08 0.68
C LEU A 339 2.34 -23.63 2.06
N ASN A 340 1.45 -23.52 3.07
CA ASN A 340 1.87 -23.22 4.44
C ASN A 340 2.81 -24.30 5.00
N THR A 341 2.71 -25.54 4.52
CA THR A 341 3.55 -26.66 4.98
C THR A 341 4.80 -26.90 4.13
N LEU A 342 4.96 -26.21 3.00
CA LEU A 342 6.04 -26.46 2.04
C LEU A 342 7.26 -25.55 2.17
N PHE A 343 7.12 -24.36 2.76
CA PHE A 343 8.17 -23.34 2.72
C PHE A 343 8.42 -22.69 4.09
N PHE A 344 9.72 -22.48 4.38
CA PHE A 344 10.41 -21.87 5.52
C PHE A 344 9.59 -21.15 6.62
N ASP A 345 10.09 -21.19 7.86
CA ASP A 345 9.58 -20.46 9.04
C ASP A 345 9.49 -18.92 8.85
N ASN A 346 10.14 -18.36 7.83
CA ASN A 346 10.11 -16.93 7.55
C ASN A 346 8.87 -16.53 6.73
N HIS A 347 7.89 -15.90 7.40
CA HIS A 347 6.62 -15.47 6.82
C HIS A 347 6.74 -14.59 5.57
N VAL A 348 7.78 -13.76 5.45
CA VAL A 348 7.97 -12.86 4.30
C VAL A 348 8.48 -13.60 3.07
N TRP A 349 9.40 -14.56 3.22
CA TRP A 349 9.82 -15.41 2.10
C TRP A 349 8.71 -16.38 1.68
N ASN A 350 7.91 -16.85 2.63
CA ASN A 350 6.73 -17.66 2.32
C ASN A 350 5.72 -16.85 1.49
N LEU A 351 5.41 -15.60 1.87
CA LEU A 351 4.61 -14.69 1.06
C LEU A 351 5.17 -14.55 -0.36
N PHE A 352 6.47 -14.28 -0.46
CA PHE A 352 7.12 -14.05 -1.74
C PHE A 352 6.99 -15.25 -2.68
N ILE A 353 7.22 -16.46 -2.16
CA ILE A 353 7.09 -17.70 -2.92
C ILE A 353 5.63 -17.93 -3.33
N LYS A 354 4.68 -17.72 -2.41
CA LYS A 354 3.24 -17.82 -2.72
C LYS A 354 2.84 -16.86 -3.84
N ALA A 355 3.24 -15.60 -3.76
CA ALA A 355 2.99 -14.62 -4.81
C ALA A 355 3.59 -15.10 -6.14
N CYS A 356 4.83 -15.59 -6.15
CA CYS A 356 5.47 -16.14 -7.34
C CYS A 356 4.70 -17.33 -7.93
N VAL A 357 4.28 -18.29 -7.11
CA VAL A 357 3.58 -19.50 -7.57
C VAL A 357 2.18 -19.17 -8.09
N LEU A 358 1.42 -18.36 -7.36
CA LEU A 358 0.02 -18.05 -7.68
C LEU A 358 -0.09 -17.13 -8.90
N LEU A 359 0.83 -16.17 -9.04
CA LEU A 359 0.84 -15.26 -10.19
C LEU A 359 1.49 -15.89 -11.43
N MET A 360 2.21 -17.02 -11.30
CA MET A 360 2.96 -17.61 -12.40
C MET A 360 2.11 -17.85 -13.65
N PRO A 361 1.03 -18.67 -13.63
CA PRO A 361 0.38 -19.05 -14.88
C PRO A 361 -0.21 -17.87 -15.69
N PRO A 362 -0.98 -16.94 -15.09
CA PRO A 362 -1.62 -15.87 -15.85
C PRO A 362 -0.64 -14.77 -16.25
N ALA A 363 0.37 -14.46 -15.42
CA ALA A 363 1.40 -13.48 -15.76
C ALA A 363 2.35 -14.00 -16.83
N PHE A 364 2.77 -15.27 -16.74
CA PHE A 364 3.56 -15.94 -17.79
C PHE A 364 2.83 -15.94 -19.12
N LEU A 365 1.55 -16.34 -19.12
CA LEU A 365 0.72 -16.36 -20.33
C LEU A 365 0.49 -14.94 -20.88
N SER A 366 0.34 -13.93 -20.02
CA SER A 366 0.26 -12.52 -20.45
C SER A 366 1.54 -12.07 -21.17
N GLY A 367 2.71 -12.37 -20.57
CA GLY A 367 4.02 -12.09 -21.17
C GLY A 367 4.28 -12.84 -22.46
N PHE A 368 3.74 -14.06 -22.59
CA PHE A 368 3.80 -14.84 -23.82
C PHE A 368 2.87 -14.27 -24.91
N CYS A 369 1.63 -13.93 -24.57
CA CYS A 369 0.62 -13.48 -25.52
C CYS A 369 0.93 -12.11 -26.13
N PHE A 370 1.53 -11.18 -25.39
CA PHE A 370 1.81 -9.81 -25.89
C PHE A 370 2.72 -9.79 -27.14
N PRO A 371 3.95 -10.34 -27.10
CA PRO A 371 4.82 -10.36 -28.28
C PRO A 371 4.19 -11.14 -29.43
N VAL A 372 3.45 -12.20 -29.14
CA VAL A 372 2.81 -13.04 -30.16
C VAL A 372 1.66 -12.31 -30.84
N LEU A 373 0.81 -11.58 -30.12
CA LEU A 373 -0.24 -10.74 -30.70
C LEU A 373 0.34 -9.64 -31.60
N CYS A 374 1.44 -9.01 -31.18
CA CYS A 374 2.14 -8.04 -32.03
C CYS A 374 2.60 -8.69 -33.35
N ARG A 375 3.09 -9.92 -33.30
CA ARG A 375 3.58 -10.69 -34.47
C ARG A 375 2.49 -11.30 -35.34
N TYR A 376 1.33 -11.63 -34.76
CA TYR A 376 0.20 -12.23 -35.50
C TYR A 376 -0.30 -11.30 -36.62
N VAL A 377 -0.05 -10.00 -36.47
CA VAL A 377 -0.63 -8.95 -37.31
C VAL A 377 0.30 -8.52 -38.45
N MET A 378 1.62 -8.66 -38.33
CA MET A 378 2.57 -8.20 -39.36
C MET A 378 3.81 -9.09 -39.48
N VAL A 379 4.20 -9.43 -40.71
CA VAL A 379 5.42 -10.21 -41.06
C VAL A 379 6.71 -9.41 -40.81
N SER A 380 6.64 -8.08 -40.86
CA SER A 380 7.68 -7.17 -40.37
C SER A 380 7.00 -6.07 -39.56
N LEU A 381 7.50 -5.77 -38.36
CA LEU A 381 6.91 -4.75 -37.47
C LEU A 381 7.69 -3.44 -37.62
N PRO A 382 7.13 -2.43 -38.31
CA PRO A 382 7.69 -1.08 -38.27
C PRO A 382 7.69 -0.60 -36.82
N VAL A 383 8.75 0.09 -36.42
CA VAL A 383 8.92 0.58 -35.04
C VAL A 383 7.70 1.37 -34.55
N LYS A 384 7.07 2.14 -35.46
CA LYS A 384 5.83 2.90 -35.19
C LYS A 384 4.65 1.99 -34.81
N ALA A 385 4.42 0.90 -35.55
CA ALA A 385 3.34 -0.03 -35.24
C ALA A 385 3.59 -0.76 -33.92
N ALA A 386 4.79 -1.30 -33.70
CA ALA A 386 5.17 -1.95 -32.45
C ALA A 386 4.98 -1.02 -31.24
N SER A 387 5.37 0.24 -31.38
CA SER A 387 5.20 1.26 -30.33
C SER A 387 3.73 1.59 -30.06
N PHE A 388 2.88 1.60 -31.09
CA PHE A 388 1.44 1.85 -30.92
C PHE A 388 0.72 0.65 -30.28
N PHE A 389 1.07 -0.59 -30.65
CA PHE A 389 0.60 -1.80 -29.96
C PHE A 389 0.95 -1.77 -28.47
N TYR A 390 2.19 -1.43 -28.14
CA TYR A 390 2.63 -1.24 -26.76
C TYR A 390 1.80 -0.16 -26.06
N SER A 391 1.52 0.96 -26.73
CA SER A 391 0.66 2.03 -26.18
C SER A 391 -0.76 1.54 -25.87
N CYS A 392 -1.40 0.79 -26.78
CA CYS A 392 -2.74 0.21 -26.53
C CYS A 392 -2.75 -0.73 -25.32
N ASN A 393 -1.72 -1.57 -25.19
CA ASN A 393 -1.55 -2.44 -24.02
C ASN A 393 -1.46 -1.60 -22.75
N THR A 394 -0.59 -0.59 -22.74
CA THR A 394 -0.38 0.28 -21.58
C THR A 394 -1.64 1.05 -21.20
N ILE A 395 -2.43 1.55 -22.16
CA ILE A 395 -3.73 2.20 -21.86
C ILE A 395 -4.70 1.20 -21.22
N GLY A 396 -4.77 -0.03 -21.73
CA GLY A 396 -5.54 -1.10 -21.10
C GLY A 396 -5.08 -1.35 -19.66
N SER A 397 -3.76 -1.45 -19.47
CA SER A 397 -3.10 -1.62 -18.18
C SER A 397 -3.36 -0.47 -17.20
N VAL A 398 -3.60 0.76 -17.67
CA VAL A 398 -4.07 1.88 -16.83
C VAL A 398 -5.52 1.68 -16.39
N LEU A 399 -6.40 1.34 -17.33
CA LEU A 399 -7.85 1.28 -17.06
C LEU A 399 -8.27 0.03 -16.28
N GLY A 400 -7.49 -1.06 -16.36
CA GLY A 400 -7.75 -2.30 -15.62
C GLY A 400 -7.81 -2.11 -14.10
N PRO A 401 -6.76 -1.58 -13.44
CA PRO A 401 -6.74 -1.29 -12.00
C PRO A 401 -7.86 -0.36 -11.53
N PHE A 402 -8.17 0.68 -12.31
CA PHE A 402 -9.29 1.57 -12.02
C PHE A 402 -10.63 0.84 -12.03
N ALA A 403 -10.88 0.06 -13.09
CA ALA A 403 -12.11 -0.71 -13.20
C ALA A 403 -12.20 -1.72 -12.06
N ALA A 404 -11.13 -2.47 -11.77
CA ALA A 404 -11.09 -3.42 -10.67
C ALA A 404 -11.46 -2.75 -9.32
N THR A 405 -10.79 -1.65 -8.98
CA THR A 405 -10.91 -1.00 -7.66
C THR A 405 -12.21 -0.23 -7.47
N PHE A 406 -12.64 0.55 -8.47
CA PHE A 406 -13.76 1.49 -8.30
C PHE A 406 -15.08 1.00 -8.87
N LEU A 407 -15.06 -0.02 -9.75
CA LEU A 407 -16.28 -0.52 -10.40
C LEU A 407 -16.53 -1.99 -10.08
N LEU A 408 -15.55 -2.87 -10.31
CA LEU A 408 -15.79 -4.31 -10.24
C LEU A 408 -15.91 -4.81 -8.79
N ILE A 409 -14.96 -4.48 -7.91
CA ILE A 409 -15.00 -4.91 -6.50
C ILE A 409 -16.26 -4.37 -5.79
N PRO A 410 -16.59 -3.05 -5.84
CA PRO A 410 -17.76 -2.55 -5.12
C PRO A 410 -19.11 -3.08 -5.63
N VAL A 411 -19.22 -3.41 -6.93
CA VAL A 411 -20.49 -3.85 -7.54
C VAL A 411 -20.65 -5.37 -7.53
N LEU A 412 -19.57 -6.10 -7.81
CA LEU A 412 -19.60 -7.55 -8.02
C LEU A 412 -18.95 -8.32 -6.87
N GLY A 413 -18.11 -7.68 -6.07
CA GLY A 413 -17.18 -8.34 -5.16
C GLY A 413 -15.96 -8.93 -5.88
N ILE A 414 -14.96 -9.34 -5.12
CA ILE A 414 -13.65 -9.82 -5.59
C ILE A 414 -13.80 -11.08 -6.46
N GLN A 415 -14.57 -12.08 -6.00
CA GLN A 415 -14.68 -13.38 -6.71
C GLN A 415 -15.34 -13.25 -8.09
N ARG A 416 -16.45 -12.52 -8.19
CA ARG A 416 -17.12 -12.29 -9.47
C ARG A 416 -16.29 -11.40 -10.39
N SER A 417 -15.49 -10.51 -9.83
CA SER A 417 -14.52 -9.72 -10.60
C SER A 417 -13.46 -10.61 -11.26
N PHE A 418 -12.96 -11.66 -10.58
CA PHE A 418 -12.07 -12.65 -11.21
C PHE A 418 -12.75 -13.34 -12.39
N ILE A 419 -14.01 -13.75 -12.24
CA ILE A 419 -14.77 -14.40 -13.32
C ILE A 419 -14.88 -13.48 -14.54
N LEU A 420 -15.26 -12.21 -14.33
CA LEU A 420 -15.43 -11.25 -15.41
C LEU A 420 -14.11 -10.91 -16.11
N ILE A 421 -13.03 -10.71 -15.35
CA ILE A 421 -11.72 -10.41 -15.92
C ILE A 421 -11.15 -11.62 -16.66
N GLY A 422 -11.33 -12.84 -16.13
CA GLY A 422 -10.90 -14.07 -16.79
C GLY A 422 -11.69 -14.41 -18.05
N ALA A 423 -12.89 -13.86 -18.23
CA ALA A 423 -13.63 -13.93 -19.49
C ALA A 423 -12.98 -13.10 -20.62
N LEU A 424 -12.15 -12.10 -20.33
CA LEU A 424 -11.58 -11.20 -21.34
C LEU A 424 -10.55 -11.88 -22.25
N PRO A 425 -9.55 -12.66 -21.76
CA PRO A 425 -8.65 -13.43 -22.64
C PRO A 425 -9.41 -14.38 -23.57
N ILE A 426 -10.48 -14.98 -23.08
CA ILE A 426 -11.39 -15.83 -23.87
C ILE A 426 -12.09 -15.00 -24.95
N PHE A 427 -12.60 -13.82 -24.60
CA PHE A 427 -13.25 -12.92 -25.55
C PHE A 427 -12.29 -12.43 -26.64
N ILE A 428 -10.99 -12.24 -26.32
CA ILE A 428 -9.95 -11.95 -27.29
C ILE A 428 -9.89 -13.02 -28.38
N ILE A 429 -10.08 -14.30 -28.01
CA ILE A 429 -10.09 -15.40 -28.99
C ILE A 429 -11.21 -15.20 -30.02
N LEU A 430 -12.40 -14.79 -29.56
CA LEU A 430 -13.58 -14.61 -30.40
C LEU A 430 -13.44 -13.45 -31.39
N ILE A 431 -12.85 -12.34 -30.95
CA ILE A 431 -12.66 -11.16 -31.81
C ILE A 431 -11.48 -11.34 -32.77
N ALA A 432 -10.39 -11.98 -32.32
CA ALA A 432 -9.17 -12.13 -33.10
C ALA A 432 -9.22 -13.33 -34.07
N PHE A 433 -9.80 -14.46 -33.66
CA PHE A 433 -9.79 -15.73 -34.41
C PHE A 433 -11.22 -16.21 -34.75
N ARG A 434 -11.71 -15.80 -35.92
CA ARG A 434 -13.10 -16.06 -36.37
C ARG A 434 -13.44 -17.52 -36.69
N THR A 435 -12.48 -18.46 -36.69
CA THR A 435 -12.64 -19.80 -37.28
C THR A 435 -13.08 -20.90 -36.31
N VAL A 436 -13.01 -20.70 -34.99
CA VAL A 436 -13.41 -21.68 -33.95
C VAL A 436 -14.58 -21.16 -33.08
N ALA A 437 -14.98 -19.91 -33.30
CA ALA A 437 -15.69 -19.05 -32.35
C ALA A 437 -17.23 -19.14 -32.32
N GLY A 438 -17.86 -20.11 -32.99
CA GLY A 438 -19.32 -20.16 -33.12
C GLY A 438 -20.05 -20.86 -31.98
N ARG A 439 -19.75 -22.14 -31.71
CA ARG A 439 -20.50 -22.96 -30.71
C ARG A 439 -19.82 -23.06 -29.35
N LEU A 440 -18.49 -23.07 -29.33
CA LEU A 440 -17.69 -23.13 -28.09
C LEU A 440 -17.79 -21.83 -27.30
N SER A 441 -18.01 -20.70 -27.99
CA SER A 441 -18.21 -19.37 -27.41
C SER A 441 -19.52 -19.26 -26.63
N TYR A 442 -20.64 -19.79 -27.16
CA TYR A 442 -21.91 -19.81 -26.44
C TYR A 442 -21.86 -20.70 -25.19
N ALA A 443 -21.22 -21.87 -25.28
CA ALA A 443 -21.03 -22.75 -24.13
C ALA A 443 -20.17 -22.07 -23.04
N LEU A 444 -19.12 -21.37 -23.44
CA LEU A 444 -18.22 -20.69 -22.53
C LEU A 444 -18.84 -19.43 -21.91
N ILE A 445 -19.61 -18.66 -22.69
CA ILE A 445 -20.44 -17.56 -22.17
C ILE A 445 -21.48 -18.11 -21.18
N ALA A 446 -22.13 -19.23 -21.49
CA ALA A 446 -23.08 -19.85 -20.57
C ALA A 446 -22.42 -20.31 -19.27
N VAL A 447 -21.22 -20.91 -19.33
CA VAL A 447 -20.44 -21.28 -18.13
C VAL A 447 -20.06 -20.04 -17.30
N ILE A 448 -19.60 -18.96 -17.94
CA ILE A 448 -19.28 -17.70 -17.27
C ILE A 448 -20.52 -17.11 -16.60
N LEU A 449 -21.67 -17.09 -17.29
CA LEU A 449 -22.94 -16.62 -16.72
C LEU A 449 -23.37 -17.48 -15.53
N VAL A 450 -23.27 -18.80 -15.61
CA VAL A 450 -23.56 -19.70 -14.49
C VAL A 450 -22.61 -19.45 -13.32
N MET A 451 -21.31 -19.28 -13.57
CA MET A 451 -20.33 -18.97 -12.52
C MET A 451 -20.61 -17.64 -11.83
N LEU A 452 -21.06 -16.62 -12.57
CA LEU A 452 -21.48 -15.34 -11.98
C LEU A 452 -22.72 -15.47 -11.07
N MET A 453 -23.56 -16.48 -11.30
CA MET A 453 -24.72 -16.77 -10.45
C MET A 453 -24.36 -17.55 -9.17
N ILE A 454 -23.16 -18.13 -9.08
CA ILE A 454 -22.68 -18.78 -7.85
C ILE A 454 -22.58 -17.71 -6.74
N LYS A 455 -23.12 -18.04 -5.56
CA LYS A 455 -23.04 -17.15 -4.40
C LYS A 455 -21.57 -17.05 -4.00
N PRO A 456 -21.01 -15.83 -3.89
CA PRO A 456 -19.62 -15.68 -3.48
C PRO A 456 -19.45 -16.25 -2.08
N ASP A 457 -18.41 -17.07 -1.91
CA ASP A 457 -18.00 -17.56 -0.60
C ASP A 457 -17.14 -16.47 0.05
N PRO A 458 -17.56 -15.84 1.16
CA PRO A 458 -16.73 -14.83 1.81
C PRO A 458 -15.38 -15.41 2.26
N GLY A 459 -15.24 -16.74 2.37
CA GLY A 459 -14.04 -17.44 2.80
C GLY A 459 -13.59 -17.07 4.23
N TYR A 460 -14.37 -16.23 4.91
CA TYR A 460 -14.16 -15.87 6.29
C TYR A 460 -14.75 -16.94 7.18
N ILE A 461 -13.91 -17.52 8.01
CA ILE A 461 -14.33 -18.42 9.06
C ILE A 461 -14.04 -17.66 10.35
N PRO A 462 -15.06 -17.16 11.07
CA PRO A 462 -14.85 -16.57 12.38
C PRO A 462 -14.16 -17.57 13.31
N ASP A 463 -13.33 -17.05 14.22
CA ASP A 463 -12.76 -17.87 15.28
C ASP A 463 -13.84 -18.63 16.05
N ALA A 464 -13.48 -19.80 16.59
CA ALA A 464 -14.39 -20.62 17.37
C ALA A 464 -15.06 -19.78 18.48
N GLY A 465 -16.39 -19.77 18.51
CA GLY A 465 -17.16 -18.98 19.47
C GLY A 465 -17.47 -17.54 19.04
N HIS A 466 -17.08 -17.12 17.83
CA HIS A 466 -17.48 -15.84 17.24
C HIS A 466 -18.55 -16.02 16.15
N GLU A 467 -19.53 -15.13 16.16
CA GLU A 467 -20.58 -15.01 15.14
C GLU A 467 -20.18 -13.93 14.12
N LEU A 468 -20.29 -14.23 12.83
CA LEU A 468 -20.13 -13.23 11.76
C LEU A 468 -21.39 -12.36 11.67
N LEU A 469 -21.28 -11.07 11.97
CA LEU A 469 -22.39 -10.12 11.86
C LEU A 469 -22.45 -9.44 10.49
N VAL A 470 -21.30 -8.99 9.99
CA VAL A 470 -21.19 -8.25 8.72
C VAL A 470 -19.94 -8.67 7.96
N TYR A 471 -20.08 -8.83 6.64
CA TYR A 471 -18.98 -8.95 5.68
C TYR A 471 -19.27 -8.01 4.52
N GLN A 472 -18.38 -7.04 4.27
CA GLN A 472 -18.52 -6.09 3.16
C GLN A 472 -17.20 -5.90 2.42
N GLU A 473 -17.27 -5.92 1.10
CA GLU A 473 -16.15 -5.62 0.20
C GLU A 473 -16.40 -4.27 -0.47
N ASN A 474 -15.54 -3.29 -0.19
CA ASN A 474 -15.66 -1.95 -0.75
C ASN A 474 -14.36 -1.53 -1.47
N ARG A 475 -14.40 -0.35 -2.09
CA ARG A 475 -13.24 0.22 -2.79
C ARG A 475 -12.02 0.43 -1.89
N ASP A 476 -12.24 0.72 -0.61
CA ASP A 476 -11.19 0.99 0.38
C ASP A 476 -10.62 -0.29 0.98
N ALA A 477 -11.46 -1.17 1.51
CA ALA A 477 -11.04 -2.39 2.19
C ALA A 477 -12.15 -3.45 2.20
N THR A 478 -11.81 -4.65 2.65
CA THR A 478 -12.79 -5.63 3.13
C THR A 478 -12.97 -5.42 4.63
N ALA A 479 -14.20 -5.13 5.07
CA ALA A 479 -14.51 -4.89 6.48
C ALA A 479 -15.45 -5.98 7.01
N VAL A 480 -15.13 -6.48 8.19
CA VAL A 480 -15.86 -7.58 8.84
C VAL A 480 -16.15 -7.18 10.29
N VAL A 481 -17.33 -7.53 10.78
CA VAL A 481 -17.66 -7.40 12.20
C VAL A 481 -18.05 -8.78 12.72
N THR A 482 -17.38 -9.21 13.79
CA THR A 482 -17.75 -10.42 14.52
C THR A 482 -18.25 -10.07 15.91
N ARG A 483 -18.94 -11.03 16.54
CA ARG A 483 -19.38 -10.95 17.93
C ARG A 483 -19.04 -12.22 18.67
N ASN A 484 -18.40 -12.10 19.83
CA ASN A 484 -18.13 -13.26 20.67
C ASN A 484 -19.34 -13.65 21.54
N ARG A 485 -19.25 -14.77 22.26
CA ARG A 485 -20.31 -15.25 23.18
C ARG A 485 -20.70 -14.26 24.28
N ARG A 486 -19.85 -13.28 24.61
CA ARG A 486 -20.11 -12.22 25.62
C ARG A 486 -20.83 -11.00 25.03
N GLY A 487 -21.06 -10.98 23.73
CA GLY A 487 -21.65 -9.85 23.03
C GLY A 487 -20.66 -8.73 22.69
N GLU A 488 -19.36 -8.95 22.93
CA GLU A 488 -18.30 -8.02 22.52
C GLU A 488 -18.11 -8.15 21.01
N MET A 489 -17.84 -7.03 20.36
CA MET A 489 -17.70 -6.95 18.90
C MET A 489 -16.27 -6.60 18.52
N SER A 490 -15.80 -7.22 17.44
CA SER A 490 -14.48 -6.99 16.86
C SER A 490 -14.64 -6.53 15.42
N LEU A 491 -13.99 -5.42 15.08
CA LEU A 491 -13.95 -4.81 13.75
C LEU A 491 -12.67 -5.25 13.06
N TYR A 492 -12.80 -5.99 11.96
CA TYR A 492 -11.70 -6.43 11.13
C TYR A 492 -11.63 -5.63 9.84
N ILE A 493 -10.43 -5.20 9.45
CA ILE A 493 -10.15 -4.52 8.19
C ILE A 493 -9.02 -5.28 7.49
N ASN A 494 -9.31 -5.86 6.33
CA ASN A 494 -8.39 -6.73 5.59
C ASN A 494 -7.79 -7.82 6.50
N ASP A 495 -8.67 -8.57 7.19
CA ASP A 495 -8.32 -9.67 8.11
C ASP A 495 -7.53 -9.26 9.38
N HIS A 496 -7.44 -7.96 9.66
CA HIS A 496 -6.83 -7.45 10.89
C HIS A 496 -7.87 -6.90 11.85
N GLU A 497 -7.86 -7.35 13.11
CA GLU A 497 -8.65 -6.71 14.17
C GLU A 497 -8.17 -5.26 14.37
N ALA A 498 -8.89 -4.32 13.79
CA ALA A 498 -8.58 -2.90 13.81
C ALA A 498 -8.99 -2.25 15.14
N ALA A 499 -10.12 -2.69 15.70
CA ALA A 499 -10.61 -2.25 17.00
C ALA A 499 -11.62 -3.26 17.55
N GLY A 500 -11.74 -3.32 18.88
CA GLY A 500 -12.69 -4.18 19.57
C GLY A 500 -13.47 -3.43 20.64
N THR A 501 -14.50 -4.09 21.16
CA THR A 501 -15.26 -3.65 22.35
C THR A 501 -15.02 -4.54 23.56
N ASP A 502 -14.09 -5.49 23.49
CA ASP A 502 -13.59 -6.20 24.66
C ASP A 502 -12.86 -5.23 25.59
N TYR A 503 -12.57 -5.72 26.79
CA TYR A 503 -11.96 -4.95 27.85
C TYR A 503 -10.66 -4.26 27.42
N THR A 504 -9.77 -4.95 26.70
CA THR A 504 -8.44 -4.45 26.34
C THR A 504 -8.54 -3.26 25.39
N HIS A 505 -9.30 -3.45 24.31
CA HIS A 505 -9.48 -2.40 23.30
C HIS A 505 -10.29 -1.22 23.85
N TYR A 506 -11.36 -1.49 24.60
CA TYR A 506 -12.19 -0.43 25.17
C TYR A 506 -11.38 0.43 26.14
N ARG A 507 -10.56 -0.22 26.99
CA ARG A 507 -9.71 0.43 27.98
C ARG A 507 -8.68 1.36 27.34
N ASN A 508 -8.04 0.95 26.25
CA ASN A 508 -7.11 1.81 25.51
C ASN A 508 -7.82 3.04 24.90
N GLN A 509 -8.96 2.84 24.24
CA GLN A 509 -9.71 3.93 23.58
C GLN A 509 -10.15 5.02 24.58
N ILE A 510 -10.57 4.63 25.78
CA ILE A 510 -10.96 5.62 26.81
C ILE A 510 -9.73 6.33 27.40
N MET A 511 -8.56 5.67 27.52
CA MET A 511 -7.33 6.35 27.97
C MET A 511 -6.87 7.40 26.96
N MET A 512 -6.96 7.11 25.66
CA MET A 512 -6.61 8.04 24.59
C MET A 512 -7.47 9.31 24.60
N SER A 513 -8.65 9.26 25.21
CA SER A 513 -9.50 10.43 25.51
C SER A 513 -9.19 11.05 26.87
N LEU A 514 -9.26 10.27 27.95
CA LEU A 514 -9.22 10.78 29.32
C LEU A 514 -7.86 11.34 29.72
N VAL A 515 -6.74 10.76 29.25
CA VAL A 515 -5.39 11.26 29.58
C VAL A 515 -5.20 12.70 29.08
N PRO A 516 -5.35 13.02 27.79
CA PRO A 516 -5.19 14.41 27.35
C PRO A 516 -6.27 15.36 27.90
N LEU A 517 -7.52 14.91 28.12
CA LEU A 517 -8.57 15.73 28.74
C LEU A 517 -8.25 16.13 30.18
N ALA A 518 -7.62 15.24 30.93
CA ALA A 518 -7.24 15.50 32.32
C ALA A 518 -6.04 16.47 32.41
N LEU A 519 -5.17 16.45 31.40
CA LEU A 519 -3.96 17.29 31.32
C LEU A 519 -4.21 18.67 30.73
N HIS A 520 -5.30 18.84 29.97
CA HIS A 520 -5.68 20.12 29.37
C HIS A 520 -6.67 20.88 30.28
N PRO A 521 -6.45 22.17 30.58
CA PRO A 521 -7.32 22.93 31.47
C PRO A 521 -8.73 23.15 30.91
N ASP A 522 -8.85 23.52 29.63
CA ASP A 522 -10.14 23.80 28.97
C ASP A 522 -10.15 23.34 27.50
N PRO A 523 -10.27 22.03 27.23
CA PRO A 523 -10.22 21.51 25.86
C PRO A 523 -11.57 21.69 25.16
N GLN A 524 -11.64 22.54 24.13
CA GLN A 524 -12.88 22.85 23.40
C GLN A 524 -12.94 22.19 22.03
N GLN A 525 -11.82 22.17 21.30
CA GLN A 525 -11.69 21.60 19.96
C GLN A 525 -10.79 20.37 20.00
N VAL A 526 -11.36 19.20 19.72
CA VAL A 526 -10.63 17.92 19.72
C VAL A 526 -10.61 17.32 18.33
N LEU A 527 -9.42 16.92 17.87
CA LEU A 527 -9.22 16.11 16.68
C LEU A 527 -8.94 14.66 17.10
N VAL A 528 -9.71 13.72 16.55
CA VAL A 528 -9.48 12.28 16.70
C VAL A 528 -9.09 11.71 15.35
N ILE A 529 -7.86 11.22 15.23
CA ILE A 529 -7.35 10.56 14.03
C ILE A 529 -7.51 9.05 14.20
N CYS A 530 -8.22 8.45 13.24
CA CYS A 530 -8.74 7.08 13.25
C CYS A 530 -9.97 6.90 14.15
N LEU A 531 -11.07 6.41 13.58
CA LEU A 531 -12.35 6.27 14.28
C LEU A 531 -12.42 4.97 15.09
N GLY A 532 -11.98 3.84 14.50
CA GLY A 532 -12.13 2.52 15.12
C GLY A 532 -13.60 2.22 15.47
N THR A 533 -13.87 1.90 16.75
CA THR A 533 -15.25 1.74 17.24
C THR A 533 -15.93 3.06 17.62
N GLY A 534 -15.21 4.19 17.58
CA GLY A 534 -15.70 5.52 17.94
C GLY A 534 -15.66 5.83 19.44
N VAL A 535 -15.18 4.92 20.29
CA VAL A 535 -15.18 5.10 21.76
C VAL A 535 -14.38 6.32 22.19
N THR A 536 -13.22 6.59 21.60
CA THR A 536 -12.40 7.78 21.91
C THR A 536 -13.18 9.07 21.66
N ALA A 537 -13.74 9.22 20.46
CA ALA A 537 -14.52 10.40 20.08
C ALA A 537 -15.77 10.57 20.97
N GLY A 538 -16.48 9.48 21.25
CA GLY A 538 -17.65 9.48 22.11
C GLY A 538 -17.32 9.82 23.57
N THR A 539 -16.16 9.37 24.07
CA THR A 539 -15.68 9.70 25.42
C THR A 539 -15.31 11.18 25.51
N CYS A 540 -14.68 11.74 24.48
CA CYS A 540 -14.39 13.19 24.42
C CYS A 540 -15.67 14.04 24.51
N LEU A 541 -16.74 13.65 23.80
CA LEU A 541 -18.00 14.40 23.78
C LEU A 541 -18.79 14.36 25.09
N ARG A 542 -18.44 13.45 26.01
CA ARG A 542 -19.03 13.40 27.36
C ARG A 542 -18.44 14.47 28.28
N ASP A 543 -17.27 15.02 27.98
CA ASP A 543 -16.75 16.16 28.73
C ASP A 543 -17.47 17.45 28.29
N PRO A 544 -18.17 18.15 29.19
CA PRO A 544 -18.89 19.38 28.84
C PRO A 544 -17.99 20.52 28.38
N ARG A 545 -16.67 20.48 28.66
CA ARG A 545 -15.70 21.45 28.13
C ARG A 545 -15.53 21.30 26.61
N VAL A 546 -15.69 20.08 26.09
CA VAL A 546 -15.52 19.77 24.67
C VAL A 546 -16.74 20.22 23.88
N GLN A 547 -16.55 21.30 23.13
CA GLN A 547 -17.57 21.85 22.25
C GLN A 547 -17.68 21.03 20.96
N ARG A 548 -16.55 20.62 20.39
CA ARG A 548 -16.53 19.91 19.11
C ARG A 548 -15.45 18.84 19.05
N VAL A 549 -15.84 17.68 18.51
CA VAL A 549 -14.93 16.61 18.10
C VAL A 549 -14.97 16.49 16.59
N THR A 550 -13.83 16.68 15.94
CA THR A 550 -13.61 16.31 14.54
C THR A 550 -12.92 14.96 14.52
N THR A 551 -13.50 13.98 13.85
CA THR A 551 -12.90 12.65 13.68
C THR A 551 -12.55 12.42 12.22
N VAL A 552 -11.32 12.01 11.95
CA VAL A 552 -10.83 11.73 10.60
C VAL A 552 -10.61 10.23 10.46
N GLU A 553 -11.36 9.62 9.54
CA GLU A 553 -11.34 8.18 9.28
C GLU A 553 -11.01 7.92 7.80
N ILE A 554 -10.00 7.09 7.55
CA ILE A 554 -9.56 6.80 6.18
C ILE A 554 -10.54 5.89 5.42
N SER A 555 -11.30 5.07 6.15
CA SER A 555 -12.18 4.04 5.60
C SER A 555 -13.66 4.48 5.59
N PRO A 556 -14.24 4.71 4.39
CA PRO A 556 -15.69 4.79 4.24
C PRO A 556 -16.43 3.58 4.83
N SER A 557 -15.81 2.39 4.77
CA SER A 557 -16.39 1.15 5.31
C SER A 557 -16.55 1.20 6.83
N VAL A 558 -15.56 1.72 7.56
CA VAL A 558 -15.64 1.89 9.03
C VAL A 558 -16.76 2.87 9.40
N LYS A 559 -16.90 3.99 8.67
CA LYS A 559 -18.02 4.92 8.87
C LYS A 559 -19.39 4.27 8.68
N GLN A 560 -19.55 3.40 7.68
CA GLN A 560 -20.82 2.69 7.46
C GLN A 560 -21.16 1.74 8.62
N LEU A 561 -20.14 1.20 9.29
CA LEU A 561 -20.30 0.27 10.42
C LEU A 561 -20.46 0.96 11.77
N LEU A 562 -20.15 2.26 11.88
CA LEU A 562 -20.23 3.02 13.13
C LEU A 562 -21.54 2.84 13.92
N PRO A 563 -22.74 2.79 13.30
CA PRO A 563 -23.99 2.60 14.04
C PRO A 563 -24.05 1.32 14.88
N MET A 564 -23.32 0.27 14.47
CA MET A 564 -23.24 -0.98 15.25
C MET A 564 -22.55 -0.78 16.60
N PHE A 565 -21.64 0.19 16.70
CA PHE A 565 -20.85 0.48 17.89
C PHE A 565 -21.46 1.56 18.79
N TYR A 566 -22.60 2.16 18.42
CA TYR A 566 -23.30 3.15 19.24
C TYR A 566 -23.57 2.73 20.69
N PRO A 567 -23.93 1.47 21.00
CA PRO A 567 -24.09 1.01 22.38
C PRO A 567 -22.80 1.06 23.21
N TRP A 568 -21.63 1.22 22.58
CA TRP A 568 -20.31 1.21 23.22
C TRP A 568 -19.69 2.60 23.27
N ASN A 569 -19.87 3.39 22.21
CA ASN A 569 -19.23 4.70 22.06
C ASN A 569 -20.10 5.88 22.52
N GLY A 570 -21.44 5.76 22.54
CA GLY A 570 -22.33 6.88 22.90
C GLY A 570 -22.45 7.99 21.85
N LEU A 571 -22.03 7.75 20.60
CA LEU A 571 -22.10 8.74 19.51
C LEU A 571 -23.48 8.89 18.88
N ALA A 572 -24.43 8.00 19.17
CA ALA A 572 -25.78 8.04 18.58
C ALA A 572 -26.46 9.40 18.74
N SER A 573 -26.32 10.05 19.90
CA SER A 573 -26.92 11.35 20.20
C SER A 573 -26.24 12.53 19.48
N PHE A 574 -25.06 12.32 18.91
CA PHE A 574 -24.26 13.35 18.25
C PHE A 574 -24.13 13.14 16.74
N ALA A 575 -24.49 11.95 16.23
CA ALA A 575 -24.29 11.55 14.85
C ALA A 575 -24.95 12.50 13.82
N GLU A 576 -26.06 13.13 14.20
CA GLU A 576 -26.80 14.09 13.35
C GLU A 576 -26.43 15.56 13.64
N ASN A 577 -25.53 15.82 14.59
CA ASN A 577 -25.11 17.16 14.98
C ASN A 577 -23.66 17.45 14.53
N PRO A 578 -23.44 17.94 13.29
CA PRO A 578 -22.10 18.18 12.75
C PRO A 578 -21.31 19.28 13.47
N ASP A 579 -21.99 20.14 14.25
CA ASP A 579 -21.35 21.17 15.06
C ASP A 579 -20.70 20.59 16.32
N ARG A 580 -21.25 19.48 16.85
CA ARG A 580 -20.66 18.72 17.97
C ARG A 580 -19.74 17.61 17.48
N PHE A 581 -20.16 16.80 16.51
CA PHE A 581 -19.42 15.65 16.00
C PHE A 581 -19.30 15.70 14.48
N ASN A 582 -18.09 15.94 13.99
CA ASN A 582 -17.80 16.04 12.56
C ASN A 582 -16.93 14.86 12.11
N LEU A 583 -17.52 13.89 11.42
CA LEU A 583 -16.81 12.72 10.87
C LEU A 583 -16.41 12.94 9.41
N ILE A 584 -15.12 13.14 9.17
CA ILE A 584 -14.49 13.39 7.88
C ILE A 584 -13.89 12.07 7.35
N ILE A 585 -14.16 11.75 6.09
CA ILE A 585 -13.51 10.62 5.41
C ILE A 585 -12.27 11.14 4.68
N ASP A 586 -11.11 10.92 5.28
CA ASP A 586 -9.82 11.35 4.76
C ASP A 586 -8.68 10.61 5.46
N ASP A 587 -7.49 10.66 4.88
CA ASP A 587 -6.27 10.22 5.54
C ASP A 587 -5.87 11.21 6.65
N GLY A 588 -5.59 10.71 7.86
CA GLY A 588 -5.30 11.53 9.03
C GLY A 588 -4.10 12.46 8.85
N ARG A 589 -3.03 11.97 8.20
CA ARG A 589 -1.84 12.77 7.92
C ARG A 589 -2.13 13.85 6.87
N SER A 590 -2.87 13.49 5.82
CA SER A 590 -3.26 14.40 4.75
C SER A 590 -4.16 15.53 5.27
N PHE A 591 -5.09 15.21 6.17
CA PHE A 591 -5.91 16.17 6.89
C PHE A 591 -5.04 17.16 7.68
N VAL A 592 -4.13 16.67 8.53
CA VAL A 592 -3.25 17.53 9.35
C VAL A 592 -2.32 18.36 8.46
N THR A 593 -1.87 17.81 7.34
CA THR A 593 -1.05 18.54 6.36
C THR A 593 -1.82 19.68 5.70
N SER A 594 -3.04 19.41 5.24
CA SER A 594 -3.78 20.30 4.35
C SER A 594 -4.71 21.28 5.08
N SER A 595 -5.35 20.85 6.18
CA SER A 595 -6.32 21.66 6.93
C SER A 595 -5.63 22.78 7.71
N GLU A 596 -6.22 23.97 7.73
CA GLU A 596 -5.75 25.09 8.59
C GLU A 596 -6.35 25.07 10.00
N GLN A 597 -7.28 24.15 10.28
CA GLN A 597 -7.95 24.06 11.58
C GLN A 597 -6.98 23.80 12.73
N LYS A 598 -7.27 24.41 13.87
CA LYS A 598 -6.50 24.28 15.11
C LYS A 598 -7.30 23.55 16.18
N PHE A 599 -6.60 22.79 17.01
CA PHE A 599 -7.17 21.93 18.03
C PHE A 599 -6.45 22.08 19.37
N ASP A 600 -7.17 21.91 20.45
CA ASP A 600 -6.64 21.86 21.81
C ASP A 600 -6.08 20.47 22.11
N ILE A 601 -6.71 19.43 21.57
CA ILE A 601 -6.25 18.05 21.69
C ILE A 601 -6.25 17.40 20.30
N ILE A 602 -5.18 16.69 19.97
CA ILE A 602 -5.10 15.79 18.82
C ILE A 602 -4.81 14.38 19.34
N THR A 603 -5.72 13.43 19.13
CA THR A 603 -5.49 12.01 19.43
C THR A 603 -5.21 11.24 18.15
N SER A 604 -4.32 10.26 18.20
CA SER A 604 -3.87 9.48 17.03
C SER A 604 -3.77 8.00 17.42
N GLU A 605 -4.73 7.21 16.95
CA GLU A 605 -4.88 5.76 17.24
C GLU A 605 -4.95 4.92 15.96
N PRO A 606 -3.91 4.92 15.12
CA PRO A 606 -3.94 4.16 13.88
C PRO A 606 -3.72 2.67 14.13
N LEU A 607 -3.73 1.87 13.06
CA LEU A 607 -3.31 0.46 13.11
C LEU A 607 -1.86 0.32 13.61
N HIS A 608 -1.41 -0.92 13.82
CA HIS A 608 -0.04 -1.18 14.29
C HIS A 608 1.04 -0.49 13.41
N PRO A 609 2.11 0.13 13.96
CA PRO A 609 3.14 0.87 13.20
C PRO A 609 3.85 0.09 12.10
N LYS A 610 3.93 -1.25 12.24
CA LYS A 610 4.52 -2.14 11.21
C LYS A 610 3.63 -2.37 9.99
N ARG A 611 2.41 -1.83 10.00
CA ARG A 611 1.47 -1.94 8.87
C ARG A 611 1.82 -0.92 7.80
N ALA A 612 1.61 -1.34 6.56
CA ALA A 612 1.90 -0.50 5.41
C ALA A 612 1.20 0.87 5.49
N GLY A 613 1.95 1.96 5.47
CA GLY A 613 1.49 3.35 5.53
C GLY A 613 1.30 3.90 6.95
N THR A 614 1.16 3.06 7.97
CA THR A 614 0.79 3.52 9.32
C THR A 614 1.92 4.23 10.05
N VAL A 615 3.17 3.82 9.84
CA VAL A 615 4.37 4.48 10.39
C VAL A 615 4.46 5.97 10.03
N ASN A 616 3.79 6.41 8.96
CA ASN A 616 3.71 7.82 8.57
C ASN A 616 3.00 8.68 9.63
N LEU A 617 2.27 8.08 10.58
CA LEU A 617 1.65 8.72 11.74
C LEU A 617 2.53 8.60 13.02
N TYR A 618 3.78 8.16 12.88
CA TYR A 618 4.74 8.02 13.97
C TYR A 618 6.08 8.73 13.69
N SER A 619 6.21 9.40 12.54
CA SER A 619 7.45 10.10 12.17
C SER A 619 7.60 11.44 12.88
N TYR A 620 8.85 11.89 13.00
CA TYR A 620 9.16 13.21 13.52
C TYR A 620 8.41 14.33 12.77
N GLU A 621 8.37 14.25 11.44
CA GLU A 621 7.68 15.20 10.57
C GLU A 621 6.17 15.23 10.81
N TYR A 622 5.55 14.07 11.03
CA TYR A 622 4.12 14.01 11.40
C TYR A 622 3.85 14.77 12.70
N TYR A 623 4.66 14.58 13.74
CA TYR A 623 4.49 15.32 14.97
C TYR A 623 4.72 16.83 14.79
N GLN A 624 5.64 17.23 13.90
CA GLN A 624 5.78 18.66 13.55
C GLN A 624 4.53 19.20 12.85
N LEU A 625 3.86 18.40 12.02
CA LEU A 625 2.57 18.77 11.41
C LEU A 625 1.49 18.91 12.48
N CYS A 626 1.37 17.95 13.41
CA CYS A 626 0.43 18.04 14.52
C CYS A 626 0.67 19.28 15.39
N ARG A 627 1.92 19.60 15.72
CA ARG A 627 2.30 20.83 16.45
C ARG A 627 1.81 22.09 15.75
N LYS A 628 1.93 22.15 14.42
CA LYS A 628 1.40 23.27 13.62
C LYS A 628 -0.13 23.36 13.65
N ARG A 629 -0.85 22.32 14.09
CA ARG A 629 -2.32 22.30 14.26
C ARG A 629 -2.77 22.43 15.70
N LEU A 630 -1.86 22.60 16.66
CA LEU A 630 -2.25 22.89 18.03
C LEU A 630 -2.59 24.39 18.23
N ASN A 631 -3.57 24.64 19.10
CA ASN A 631 -3.74 25.90 19.81
C ASN A 631 -2.65 26.05 20.89
N GLU A 632 -2.51 27.25 21.45
CA GLU A 632 -1.63 27.45 22.60
C GLU A 632 -2.07 26.57 23.78
N GLY A 633 -1.14 25.86 24.42
CA GLY A 633 -1.46 24.89 25.47
C GLY A 633 -1.91 23.51 24.95
N GLY A 634 -2.03 23.34 23.63
CA GLY A 634 -2.56 22.12 23.04
C GLY A 634 -1.70 20.88 23.28
N ILE A 635 -2.32 19.70 23.20
CA ILE A 635 -1.73 18.40 23.52
C ILE A 635 -1.92 17.43 22.35
N VAL A 636 -0.87 16.69 22.01
CA VAL A 636 -0.97 15.49 21.15
C VAL A 636 -0.93 14.24 22.02
N ALA A 637 -1.89 13.34 21.82
CA ALA A 637 -1.89 11.99 22.38
C ALA A 637 -1.68 10.97 21.26
N GLN A 638 -0.72 10.07 21.44
CA GLN A 638 -0.38 9.03 20.48
C GLN A 638 -0.47 7.67 21.15
N TRP A 639 -1.17 6.75 20.49
CA TRP A 639 -1.21 5.35 20.90
C TRP A 639 0.17 4.70 20.77
N LEU A 640 0.55 3.90 21.76
CA LEU A 640 1.78 3.12 21.81
C LEU A 640 1.45 1.64 22.04
N PRO A 641 1.51 0.78 21.01
CA PRO A 641 1.32 -0.66 21.18
C PRO A 641 2.46 -1.29 22.00
N TYR A 642 2.21 -2.43 22.65
CA TYR A 642 3.27 -3.26 23.26
C TYR A 642 3.54 -4.57 22.52
N HIS A 643 2.60 -4.99 21.68
CA HIS A 643 2.65 -6.28 20.99
C HIS A 643 3.42 -6.16 19.66
N ALA A 644 3.97 -7.28 19.19
CA ALA A 644 4.59 -7.44 17.88
C ALA A 644 5.68 -6.39 17.54
N MET A 645 6.49 -6.02 18.54
CA MET A 645 7.62 -5.10 18.38
C MET A 645 8.87 -5.59 19.11
N THR A 646 10.03 -5.25 18.54
CA THR A 646 11.32 -5.36 19.21
C THR A 646 11.54 -4.22 20.19
N LEU A 647 12.50 -4.38 21.11
CA LEU A 647 12.86 -3.32 22.06
C LEU A 647 13.34 -2.04 21.36
N ASP A 648 14.09 -2.16 20.27
CA ASP A 648 14.59 -1.00 19.52
C ASP A 648 13.46 -0.30 18.75
N GLU A 649 12.50 -1.05 18.19
CA GLU A 649 11.30 -0.48 17.55
C GLU A 649 10.47 0.32 18.56
N PHE A 650 10.22 -0.27 19.72
CA PHE A 650 9.46 0.36 20.80
C PHE A 650 10.15 1.63 21.31
N ARG A 651 11.46 1.56 21.56
CA ARG A 651 12.27 2.73 21.95
C ARG A 651 12.28 3.81 20.87
N ALA A 652 12.29 3.45 19.58
CA ALA A 652 12.31 4.43 18.49
C ALA A 652 11.03 5.26 18.41
N ILE A 653 9.86 4.66 18.68
CA ILE A 653 8.60 5.41 18.78
C ILE A 653 8.68 6.43 19.93
N ILE A 654 9.10 6.00 21.12
CA ILE A 654 9.25 6.87 22.30
C ILE A 654 10.28 7.98 22.04
N ALA A 655 11.43 7.64 21.46
CA ALA A 655 12.49 8.58 21.13
C ALA A 655 12.00 9.67 20.17
N THR A 656 11.28 9.26 19.12
CA THR A 656 10.74 10.16 18.09
C THR A 656 9.71 11.11 18.69
N PHE A 657 8.80 10.59 19.52
CA PHE A 657 7.80 11.40 20.19
C PHE A 657 8.44 12.39 21.17
N ALA A 658 9.34 11.94 22.05
CA ALA A 658 10.02 12.78 23.04
C ALA A 658 10.91 13.86 22.39
N ALA A 659 11.52 13.57 21.24
CA ALA A 659 12.26 14.54 20.44
C ALA A 659 11.35 15.62 19.80
N SER A 660 10.07 15.29 19.61
CA SER A 660 9.13 16.15 18.88
C SER A 660 8.49 17.23 19.76
N PHE A 661 8.43 17.07 21.08
CA PHE A 661 7.74 18.01 21.98
C PHE A 661 8.64 18.51 23.11
N LYS A 662 8.40 19.71 23.63
CA LYS A 662 9.17 20.25 24.78
C LYS A 662 8.88 19.46 26.07
N TYR A 663 7.62 19.19 26.34
CA TYR A 663 7.12 18.37 27.45
C TYR A 663 6.48 17.11 26.90
N SER A 664 6.78 15.97 27.51
CA SER A 664 6.21 14.68 27.09
C SER A 664 6.09 13.73 28.27
N PHE A 665 5.00 12.98 28.33
CA PHE A 665 4.75 11.95 29.34
C PHE A 665 4.36 10.63 28.68
N LEU A 666 4.66 9.53 29.37
CA LEU A 666 4.23 8.19 29.02
C LEU A 666 3.27 7.67 30.09
N TRP A 667 2.08 7.28 29.65
CA TRP A 667 1.07 6.59 30.43
C TRP A 667 1.00 5.12 30.04
N ILE A 668 0.94 4.24 31.02
CA ILE A 668 0.91 2.78 30.86
C ILE A 668 -0.40 2.25 31.43
N GLY A 669 -1.16 1.55 30.58
CA GLY A 669 -2.21 0.62 30.97
C GLY A 669 -1.96 -0.71 30.30
N GLU A 670 -3.02 -1.33 29.75
CA GLU A 670 -2.87 -2.54 28.93
C GLU A 670 -2.22 -2.27 27.57
N GLN A 671 -2.26 -1.00 27.15
CA GLN A 671 -1.51 -0.39 26.06
C GLN A 671 -1.00 0.98 26.51
N GLY A 672 -0.10 1.60 25.75
CA GLY A 672 0.59 2.83 26.13
C GLY A 672 -0.03 4.06 25.49
N VAL A 673 0.06 5.19 26.18
CA VAL A 673 -0.34 6.52 25.68
C VAL A 673 0.80 7.49 25.87
N LEU A 674 1.31 8.02 24.76
CA LEU A 674 2.30 9.09 24.75
C LEU A 674 1.56 10.43 24.65
N VAL A 675 1.84 11.37 25.55
CA VAL A 675 1.27 12.72 25.51
C VAL A 675 2.35 13.79 25.43
N GLY A 676 2.19 14.78 24.57
CA GLY A 676 3.22 15.77 24.25
C GLY A 676 2.65 17.16 24.02
N SER A 677 3.37 18.18 24.50
CA SER A 677 3.03 19.60 24.33
C SER A 677 4.27 20.49 24.31
N ASP A 678 4.15 21.69 23.76
CA ASP A 678 5.17 22.74 23.87
C ASP A 678 5.01 23.58 25.15
N ASN A 679 3.84 23.48 25.80
CA ASN A 679 3.52 24.13 27.06
C ASN A 679 3.57 23.11 28.22
N PRO A 680 3.83 23.55 29.46
CA PRO A 680 3.65 22.70 30.63
C PRO A 680 2.20 22.20 30.71
N MET A 681 2.02 20.88 30.81
CA MET A 681 0.71 20.25 30.95
C MET A 681 0.25 20.26 32.42
N ASN A 682 -1.06 20.39 32.67
CA ASN A 682 -1.59 20.50 34.02
C ASN A 682 -1.70 19.12 34.68
N LEU A 683 -0.80 18.85 35.63
CA LEU A 683 -0.83 17.65 36.46
C LEU A 683 -1.44 18.00 37.82
N SER A 684 -2.73 18.32 37.82
CA SER A 684 -3.47 18.65 39.04
C SER A 684 -4.34 17.47 39.45
N ASP A 685 -4.04 16.86 40.59
CA ASP A 685 -4.83 15.77 41.20
C ASP A 685 -6.31 16.11 41.25
N LYS A 686 -6.61 17.33 41.70
CA LYS A 686 -7.98 17.84 41.79
C LYS A 686 -8.70 17.87 40.44
N ALA A 687 -8.05 18.37 39.37
CA ALA A 687 -8.65 18.43 38.05
C ALA A 687 -8.86 17.02 37.44
N ILE A 688 -7.93 16.11 37.71
CA ILE A 688 -8.04 14.71 37.27
C ILE A 688 -9.18 14.01 38.03
N ALA A 689 -9.23 14.13 39.36
CA ALA A 689 -10.30 13.57 40.18
C ALA A 689 -11.67 14.15 39.79
N GLU A 690 -11.79 15.47 39.62
CA GLU A 690 -13.03 16.12 39.17
C GLU A 690 -13.50 15.63 37.80
N LEU A 691 -12.60 15.30 36.87
CA LEU A 691 -12.97 14.71 35.58
C LEU A 691 -13.48 13.27 35.74
N LEU A 692 -12.78 12.46 36.55
CA LEU A 692 -13.02 11.03 36.71
C LEU A 692 -14.21 10.72 37.63
N GLU A 693 -14.60 11.65 38.51
CA GLU A 693 -15.77 11.53 39.41
C GLU A 693 -17.08 11.96 38.76
N LYS A 694 -17.05 12.60 37.57
CA LYS A 694 -18.27 12.95 36.82
C LYS A 694 -19.08 11.70 36.48
N PRO A 695 -20.41 11.68 36.69
CA PRO A 695 -21.24 10.50 36.45
C PRO A 695 -21.07 9.88 35.06
N GLU A 696 -20.97 10.71 34.03
CA GLU A 696 -20.83 10.30 32.63
C GLU A 696 -19.47 9.64 32.37
N THR A 697 -18.41 10.11 33.03
CA THR A 697 -17.06 9.55 32.96
C THR A 697 -16.97 8.25 33.76
N VAL A 698 -17.54 8.23 34.97
CA VAL A 698 -17.57 7.05 35.85
C VAL A 698 -18.21 5.86 35.14
N GLU A 699 -19.28 6.07 34.37
CA GLU A 699 -19.91 4.99 33.60
C GLU A 699 -18.94 4.36 32.57
N VAL A 700 -18.22 5.20 31.82
CA VAL A 700 -17.22 4.75 30.82
C VAL A 700 -16.07 4.02 31.51
N ILE A 701 -15.55 4.60 32.59
CA ILE A 701 -14.46 4.05 33.40
C ILE A 701 -14.84 2.67 33.94
N LYS A 702 -16.03 2.54 34.53
CA LYS A 702 -16.53 1.27 35.07
C LYS A 702 -16.67 0.21 33.99
N ARG A 703 -17.09 0.59 32.78
CA ARG A 703 -17.21 -0.33 31.65
C ARG A 703 -15.85 -0.82 31.15
N GLY A 704 -14.85 0.05 31.13
CA GLY A 704 -13.44 -0.31 30.90
C GLY A 704 -12.73 -0.89 32.13
N GLY A 705 -13.47 -1.14 33.22
CA GLY A 705 -12.99 -1.55 34.55
C GLY A 705 -11.74 -0.84 35.05
N TYR A 706 -11.68 0.47 34.84
CA TYR A 706 -10.74 1.36 35.52
C TYR A 706 -11.35 1.87 36.84
N ASN A 707 -10.50 2.43 37.70
CA ASN A 707 -10.87 3.39 38.72
C ASN A 707 -9.90 4.58 38.66
N THR A 708 -10.16 5.62 39.46
CA THR A 708 -9.33 6.83 39.49
C THR A 708 -7.88 6.52 39.84
N GLU A 709 -7.68 5.62 40.80
CA GLU A 709 -6.38 5.24 41.33
C GLU A 709 -5.51 4.53 40.28
N LEU A 710 -6.10 3.57 39.56
CA LEU A 710 -5.45 2.82 38.48
C LEU A 710 -5.16 3.70 37.27
N PHE A 711 -6.01 4.71 37.02
CA PHE A 711 -5.72 5.74 36.03
C PHE A 711 -4.50 6.57 36.43
N LEU A 712 -4.46 7.12 37.65
CA LEU A 712 -3.33 7.92 38.16
C LEU A 712 -2.03 7.10 38.21
N ALA A 713 -2.12 5.84 38.64
CA ALA A 713 -1.00 4.89 38.68
C ALA A 713 -0.43 4.55 37.30
N GLY A 714 -1.15 4.87 36.22
CA GLY A 714 -0.68 4.68 34.86
C GLY A 714 0.42 5.67 34.44
N PHE A 715 0.60 6.81 35.12
CA PHE A 715 1.74 7.68 34.84
C PHE A 715 3.06 6.90 35.08
N TRP A 716 3.92 6.87 34.07
CA TRP A 716 5.11 6.02 34.09
C TRP A 716 6.42 6.78 34.02
N MET A 717 6.55 7.71 33.07
CA MET A 717 7.77 8.47 32.85
C MET A 717 7.47 9.87 32.32
N ASN A 718 8.29 10.84 32.71
CA ASN A 718 8.40 12.11 32.00
C ASN A 718 9.45 12.04 30.87
N LYS A 719 9.66 13.16 30.19
CA LYS A 719 10.64 13.28 29.09
C LYS A 719 12.03 12.81 29.49
N THR A 720 12.53 13.19 30.66
CA THR A 720 13.84 12.77 31.16
C THR A 720 13.88 11.26 31.40
N GLY A 721 12.81 10.68 31.96
CA GLY A 721 12.67 9.24 32.12
C GLY A 721 12.64 8.49 30.79
N MET A 722 11.89 8.99 29.80
CA MET A 722 11.86 8.43 28.45
C MET A 722 13.23 8.51 27.77
N GLN A 723 13.96 9.62 27.92
CA GLN A 723 15.32 9.76 27.39
C GLN A 723 16.29 8.77 28.04
N ALA A 724 16.18 8.54 29.35
CA ALA A 724 16.97 7.53 30.06
C ALA A 724 16.65 6.11 29.57
N TYR A 725 15.36 5.78 29.41
CA TYR A 725 14.89 4.49 28.92
C TYR A 725 15.34 4.18 27.48
N VAL A 726 15.28 5.18 26.61
CA VAL A 726 15.68 5.07 25.19
C VAL A 726 17.20 4.94 25.06
N GLY A 727 17.97 5.70 25.83
CA GLY A 727 19.42 5.78 25.69
C GLY A 727 19.87 6.62 24.48
N ASN A 728 21.17 6.55 24.15
CA ASN A 728 21.80 7.48 23.19
C ASN A 728 21.87 6.99 21.73
N ASN A 729 21.54 5.73 21.44
CA ASN A 729 21.81 5.09 20.13
C ASN A 729 20.56 4.67 19.34
N ILE A 730 19.38 5.18 19.71
CA ILE A 730 18.14 4.81 19.04
C ILE A 730 17.86 5.76 17.88
N ARG A 731 17.56 5.17 16.71
CA ARG A 731 17.30 5.90 15.48
C ARG A 731 15.88 6.48 15.49
N ILE A 732 15.78 7.80 15.30
CA ILE A 732 14.51 8.52 15.18
C ILE A 732 13.80 8.11 13.88
N LEU A 733 12.48 7.96 13.95
CA LEU A 733 11.62 7.71 12.80
C LEU A 733 11.43 9.01 12.02
N SER A 734 11.65 8.94 10.72
CA SER A 734 11.44 10.06 9.81
C SER A 734 10.72 9.59 8.56
N ASP A 735 10.11 10.52 7.84
CA ASP A 735 9.49 10.24 6.54
C ASP A 735 10.48 9.63 5.52
N ASP A 736 11.75 10.06 5.58
CA ASP A 736 12.80 9.51 4.71
C ASP A 736 13.21 8.10 5.11
N LEU A 737 13.01 7.73 6.37
CA LEU A 737 13.40 6.43 6.89
C LEU A 737 12.39 5.85 7.89
N PRO A 738 11.33 5.22 7.37
CA PRO A 738 10.33 4.52 8.17
C PRO A 738 10.73 3.06 8.48
N TRP A 739 11.91 2.85 9.07
CA TRP A 739 12.54 1.52 9.16
C TRP A 739 11.73 0.46 9.94
N ILE A 740 10.88 0.85 10.89
CA ILE A 740 10.01 -0.08 11.65
C ILE A 740 9.07 -0.85 10.72
N GLU A 741 8.58 -0.19 9.67
CA GLU A 741 7.67 -0.78 8.67
C GLU A 741 8.34 -1.92 7.88
N TYR A 742 9.67 -1.95 7.83
CA TYR A 742 10.49 -2.95 7.15
C TYR A 742 11.04 -4.01 8.12
N SER A 743 10.74 -3.93 9.42
CA SER A 743 11.20 -4.95 10.36
C SER A 743 10.44 -6.25 10.18
N LEU A 744 11.18 -7.35 10.04
CA LEU A 744 10.66 -8.70 9.84
C LEU A 744 10.33 -9.45 11.14
N ASP A 745 10.71 -8.91 12.30
CA ASP A 745 10.51 -9.59 13.57
C ASP A 745 9.06 -9.42 14.07
N GLY A 746 8.26 -10.48 13.98
CA GLY A 746 6.87 -10.48 14.44
C GLY A 746 6.71 -10.76 15.93
N ASN A 747 7.79 -11.16 16.62
CA ASN A 747 7.70 -11.57 18.02
C ASN A 747 7.64 -10.36 18.94
N SER A 748 6.80 -10.46 19.95
CA SER A 748 6.79 -9.47 21.03
C SER A 748 8.02 -9.73 21.91
N HIS A 749 8.90 -8.74 22.04
CA HIS A 749 10.04 -8.82 22.94
C HIS A 749 9.68 -8.26 24.31
N ASP A 750 10.48 -8.60 25.32
CA ASP A 750 10.35 -8.00 26.64
C ASP A 750 10.75 -6.52 26.61
N VAL A 751 9.75 -5.68 26.35
CA VAL A 751 9.86 -4.21 26.46
C VAL A 751 9.59 -3.74 27.88
N PHE A 752 9.03 -4.60 28.73
CA PHE A 752 8.43 -4.26 30.01
C PHE A 752 9.44 -4.26 31.16
N SER A 753 10.34 -5.25 31.24
CA SER A 753 11.37 -5.28 32.30
C SER A 753 12.22 -4.00 32.30
N PRO A 754 12.76 -3.54 31.15
CA PRO A 754 13.52 -2.29 31.13
C PRO A 754 12.65 -1.07 31.45
N MET A 755 11.33 -1.10 31.17
CA MET A 755 10.42 -0.01 31.53
C MET A 755 10.17 0.07 33.03
N ILE A 756 10.06 -1.08 33.71
CA ILE A 756 9.90 -1.14 35.17
C ILE A 756 11.14 -0.54 35.84
N GLU A 757 12.34 -0.90 35.37
CA GLU A 757 13.61 -0.37 35.90
C GLU A 757 13.74 1.16 35.80
N HIS A 758 13.20 1.75 34.74
CA HIS A 758 13.32 3.19 34.47
C HIS A 758 12.10 3.98 34.96
N ARG A 759 11.12 3.32 35.60
CA ARG A 759 9.89 3.96 36.07
C ARG A 759 10.24 5.11 37.01
N GLN A 760 9.61 6.26 36.78
CA GLN A 760 9.78 7.41 37.66
C GLN A 760 8.54 7.53 38.54
N VAL A 761 8.73 7.34 39.85
CA VAL A 761 7.64 7.53 40.81
C VAL A 761 7.32 9.02 40.88
N PRO A 762 6.07 9.43 40.66
CA PRO A 762 5.64 10.82 40.75
C PRO A 762 5.62 11.32 42.21
N GLN A 763 6.77 11.45 42.88
CA GLN A 763 6.85 11.86 44.30
C GLN A 763 6.23 13.25 44.59
N THR A 764 6.09 14.10 43.57
CA THR A 764 5.52 15.46 43.69
C THR A 764 4.26 15.67 42.86
N LEU A 765 3.92 14.72 41.98
CA LEU A 765 2.81 14.86 41.02
C LEU A 765 1.45 14.67 41.70
N PHE A 766 1.41 13.90 42.80
CA PHE A 766 0.19 13.53 43.54
C PHE A 766 0.21 13.97 45.02
N ALA A 767 1.13 14.88 45.38
CA ALA A 767 1.42 15.24 46.76
C ALA A 767 0.25 15.95 47.48
N SER A 768 -0.80 16.36 46.75
CA SER A 768 -1.99 16.98 47.35
C SER A 768 -2.98 15.96 47.92
N LEU A 769 -2.74 14.66 47.70
CA LEU A 769 -3.61 13.58 48.16
C LEU A 769 -3.08 12.97 49.48
N GLU A 770 -3.29 13.64 50.62
CA GLU A 770 -2.85 13.23 51.98
C GLU A 770 -3.31 11.83 52.45
N LYS A 771 -4.12 11.09 51.67
CA LYS A 771 -4.65 9.75 51.99
C LYS A 771 -4.39 8.68 50.91
N TYR A 772 -3.63 9.00 49.86
CA TYR A 772 -3.56 8.18 48.65
C TYR A 772 -2.27 7.36 48.47
N ASP A 773 -1.26 7.50 49.33
CA ASP A 773 0.01 6.77 49.12
C ASP A 773 -0.19 5.24 49.07
N GLU A 774 -0.90 4.65 50.04
CA GLU A 774 -1.14 3.18 50.05
C GLU A 774 -2.02 2.71 48.88
N VAL A 775 -3.04 3.49 48.51
CA VAL A 775 -4.01 3.10 47.47
C VAL A 775 -3.40 3.26 46.06
N ILE A 776 -2.63 4.32 45.84
CA ILE A 776 -1.86 4.51 44.61
C ILE A 776 -0.73 3.50 44.53
N GLU A 777 -0.05 3.18 45.63
CA GLU A 777 0.97 2.12 45.66
C GLU A 777 0.36 0.76 45.29
N ALA A 778 -0.82 0.43 45.80
CA ALA A 778 -1.56 -0.78 45.41
C ALA A 778 -1.91 -0.77 43.90
N ALA A 779 -2.42 0.35 43.37
CA ALA A 779 -2.75 0.50 41.96
C ALA A 779 -1.51 0.46 41.04
N VAL A 780 -0.37 0.98 41.51
CA VAL A 780 0.93 0.88 40.84
C VAL A 780 1.40 -0.57 40.80
N ASN A 781 1.32 -1.28 41.93
CA ASN A 781 1.64 -2.69 42.01
C ASN A 781 0.75 -3.52 41.07
N GLU A 782 -0.51 -3.14 40.88
CA GLU A 782 -1.39 -3.77 39.89
C GLU A 782 -0.91 -3.57 38.45
N ASN A 783 -0.54 -2.35 38.05
CA ASN A 783 0.03 -2.10 36.72
C ASN A 783 1.35 -2.87 36.54
N ILE A 784 2.19 -2.96 37.57
CA ILE A 784 3.43 -3.74 37.56
C ILE A 784 3.13 -5.25 37.43
N ASP A 785 2.15 -5.78 38.16
CA ASP A 785 1.73 -7.19 38.06
C ASP A 785 1.17 -7.52 36.67
N PHE A 786 0.48 -6.59 36.01
CA PHE A 786 0.08 -6.74 34.61
C PHE A 786 1.32 -6.83 33.69
N LEU A 787 2.32 -5.97 33.90
CA LEU A 787 3.56 -6.05 33.12
C LEU A 787 4.30 -7.37 33.37
N TYR A 788 4.40 -7.84 34.61
CA TYR A 788 4.97 -9.16 34.94
C TYR A 788 4.19 -10.31 34.32
N TYR A 789 2.85 -10.25 34.34
CA TYR A 789 2.01 -11.22 33.63
C TYR A 789 2.42 -11.31 32.15
N ARG A 790 2.59 -10.16 31.48
CA ARG A 790 3.06 -10.12 30.09
C ARG A 790 4.48 -10.65 29.93
N ILE A 791 5.41 -10.29 30.81
CA ILE A 791 6.79 -10.81 30.81
C ILE A 791 6.77 -12.35 30.88
N HIS A 792 6.00 -12.92 31.82
CA HIS A 792 5.89 -14.37 31.97
C HIS A 792 5.21 -15.06 30.79
N GLN A 793 4.18 -14.43 30.19
CA GLN A 793 3.60 -14.93 28.95
C GLN A 793 4.62 -14.96 27.80
N LEU A 794 5.43 -13.90 27.65
CA LEU A 794 6.48 -13.85 26.63
C LEU A 794 7.59 -14.87 26.89
N ALA A 795 7.87 -15.18 28.16
CA ALA A 795 8.82 -16.22 28.55
C ALA A 795 8.27 -17.66 28.43
N GLY A 796 6.97 -17.83 28.14
CA GLY A 796 6.30 -19.13 28.14
C GLY A 796 6.14 -19.76 29.53
N ASP A 797 6.29 -18.98 30.60
CA ASP A 797 6.12 -19.44 31.99
C ASP A 797 4.65 -19.30 32.41
N GLU A 798 3.83 -20.27 32.01
CA GLU A 798 2.39 -20.28 32.30
C GLU A 798 2.09 -20.19 33.79
N LYS A 799 2.90 -20.84 34.65
CA LYS A 799 2.69 -20.82 36.09
C LYS A 799 2.90 -19.43 36.66
N ALA A 800 4.03 -18.80 36.34
CA ALA A 800 4.31 -17.44 36.82
C ALA A 800 3.35 -16.40 36.21
N ALA A 801 2.89 -16.62 34.98
CA ALA A 801 1.84 -15.82 34.36
C ALA A 801 0.52 -15.94 35.15
N VAL A 802 0.08 -17.16 35.46
CA VAL A 802 -1.13 -17.41 36.28
C VAL A 802 -0.98 -16.80 37.67
N ASP A 803 0.17 -16.95 38.32
CA ASP A 803 0.43 -16.36 39.64
C ASP A 803 0.35 -14.83 39.61
N SER A 804 0.92 -14.20 38.57
CA SER A 804 0.87 -12.74 38.38
C SER A 804 -0.54 -12.25 38.05
N ALA A 805 -1.25 -12.97 37.18
CA ALA A 805 -2.67 -12.73 36.92
C ALA A 805 -3.49 -12.87 38.21
N ALA A 806 -3.21 -13.87 39.06
CA ALA A 806 -3.90 -14.07 40.34
C ALA A 806 -3.61 -12.95 41.36
N ARG A 807 -2.41 -12.34 41.35
CA ARG A 807 -2.10 -11.15 42.15
C ARG A 807 -2.86 -9.92 41.65
N MET A 808 -2.82 -9.67 40.34
CA MET A 808 -3.61 -8.64 39.67
C MET A 808 -5.11 -8.79 39.98
N MET A 809 -5.64 -10.02 39.91
CA MET A 809 -7.04 -10.32 40.23
C MET A 809 -7.37 -10.11 41.71
N ARG A 810 -6.45 -10.41 42.63
CA ARG A 810 -6.64 -10.17 44.08
C ARG A 810 -6.67 -8.68 44.41
N SER A 811 -5.83 -7.86 43.76
CA SER A 811 -5.93 -6.39 43.81
C SER A 811 -7.31 -5.93 43.37
N ARG A 812 -7.76 -6.41 42.19
CA ARG A 812 -9.06 -6.03 41.61
C ARG A 812 -10.27 -6.49 42.42
N TYR A 813 -10.16 -7.56 43.21
CA TYR A 813 -11.22 -8.07 44.11
C TYR A 813 -11.62 -7.06 45.20
N GLN A 814 -10.69 -6.19 45.63
CA GLN A 814 -10.96 -5.14 46.61
C GLN A 814 -11.67 -3.92 46.00
N SER A 815 -11.69 -3.82 44.67
CA SER A 815 -12.54 -2.89 43.91
C SER A 815 -13.84 -3.59 43.50
N ALA A 816 -14.99 -2.92 43.55
CA ALA A 816 -16.34 -3.51 43.53
C ALA A 816 -16.79 -4.27 42.24
N HIS A 817 -15.89 -4.68 41.35
CA HIS A 817 -16.20 -5.17 39.99
C HIS A 817 -16.10 -6.69 39.78
N PHE A 818 -16.02 -7.45 40.86
CA PHE A 818 -15.54 -8.84 40.89
C PHE A 818 -16.37 -9.92 40.14
N PHE A 819 -17.67 -9.75 39.87
CA PHE A 819 -18.53 -10.91 39.53
C PHE A 819 -18.49 -11.46 38.08
N LYS A 820 -17.97 -10.73 37.08
CA LYS A 820 -18.05 -11.19 35.67
C LYS A 820 -16.85 -12.03 35.19
N MET A 821 -15.70 -11.92 35.84
CA MET A 821 -14.47 -12.59 35.39
C MET A 821 -14.39 -14.06 35.83
N PHE A 822 -15.09 -14.45 36.90
CA PHE A 822 -15.09 -15.83 37.39
C PHE A 822 -15.91 -16.81 36.53
N GLU A 823 -16.90 -16.33 35.78
CA GLU A 823 -17.56 -17.17 34.76
C GLU A 823 -16.59 -17.56 33.63
N ILE A 824 -15.60 -16.71 33.32
CA ILE A 824 -14.66 -16.90 32.21
C ILE A 824 -13.67 -18.03 32.51
N ILE A 825 -13.05 -18.01 33.69
CA ILE A 825 -12.10 -19.06 34.10
C ILE A 825 -12.82 -20.41 34.21
N ARG A 826 -14.09 -20.41 34.63
CA ARG A 826 -14.89 -21.63 34.73
C ARG A 826 -15.28 -22.19 33.36
N LEU A 827 -15.53 -21.33 32.36
CA LEU A 827 -15.89 -21.74 31.00
C LEU A 827 -14.69 -22.25 30.19
N ASP A 828 -13.50 -21.64 30.32
CA ASP A 828 -12.29 -22.15 29.64
C ASP A 828 -11.79 -23.49 30.23
N SER A 829 -12.07 -23.75 31.52
CA SER A 829 -11.75 -25.03 32.16
C SER A 829 -12.77 -26.16 31.86
N ALA A 830 -13.94 -25.83 31.33
CA ALA A 830 -15.03 -26.79 31.12
C ALA A 830 -15.03 -27.44 29.72
N ASP A 831 -14.34 -26.84 28.74
CA ASP A 831 -14.28 -27.31 27.35
C ASP A 831 -12.95 -28.04 26.99
N GLN A 832 -12.06 -28.29 27.96
CA GLN A 832 -10.98 -29.27 27.74
C GLN A 832 -11.51 -30.68 28.07
N PRO A 833 -11.42 -31.66 27.16
CA PRO A 833 -11.63 -33.05 27.54
C PRO A 833 -10.58 -33.40 28.58
N GLN A 834 -11.02 -33.73 29.79
CA GLN A 834 -10.17 -34.38 30.78
C GLN A 834 -9.65 -35.69 30.15
N THR A 835 -8.42 -35.67 29.70
CA THR A 835 -7.62 -36.89 29.49
C THR A 835 -6.60 -36.94 30.62
N ASP A 836 -6.63 -38.06 31.33
CA ASP A 836 -5.87 -38.42 32.55
C ASP A 836 -4.39 -38.00 32.57
#